data_AF-A0A6M3KG81-F1
#
_entry.id   AF-A0A6M3KG81-F1
#
_cell.length_a   1.000
_cell.length_b   1.000
_cell.length_c   1.000
_cell.angle_alpha   90.00
_cell.angle_beta   90.00
_cell.angle_gamma   90.00
#
_symmetry.space_group_name_H-M   'P 1'
#
loop_
_entity.id
_entity.type
_entity.pdbx_description
1 polymer ?
#
loop_
_entity_poly.entity_id
_entity_poly.type
_entity_poly.pdbx_seq_one_letter_code
_entity_poly.pdbx_strand_id
1 'polypeptide(L)'
;MNCEQCTLDGNQCPNFIPQRVQYPMLFVGQAPGKTEIITKMPFTGSAGKMLFSLCQSAALVKREIPQANLTLCKPPDDGKGNDRPPSAFEIQCCEESLKEVIDEVRPELICAFGTLATKELTGLGPISSLHGAFHTLLPRWEHSCQVLCCYHPSFIMRQRQQIPVAIKDLSLVHKFFTSGVEVREEVDFLLDPDVDELINYLQGGRKEITDFDTETTGLNKRRDKVIGCSFSNTPTSACALYFTENDSRLSIVKEFLEDASFEKSTQNGSYDIEMVFNSLGIKVEGWSFDTKVAEQMLNSDLPKDLDHLRAMYTNMEPYKPSKKEVKDIQYWGKDRMLIYAAKDALCTGLVRRGQEPLLTQVQRDLILRLLLPASLALNKMERRGMLVDVNTLAVMYANVIPEIEQLAWEVRQEIGISISSPKQVTEYFGLGSSDRKVLEDLVSKGHEQKEVIDKILRHRDLSKGASTFLRGVYERLEDGRIHTEYNISGTGTGRLSSKNPNLQNVQKRFRAIYVAEPGHVVLSGDYKQLELRVASVLAPCEVLAQALKDGVDVHGQILEQIIEYIPERLKWNGRMIAKTVVFGTLYGRSPRTIAIYFGVSIQTAEYWQEMCFSQFPGLKKYCTERMIDYRKRGYITTPFGRKRYIQTYMQAVNAPIQSSANDIKLGALVQLDQRGLDLRLDVHDAIVCVAPKSKAMKVAREMKEAMECPVKELNNVSFAVEIEKGDNWYELKKVEV
;
A
#
# COMPACT_ATOMS: atom_id res chain seq x y z
N MET A 1 42.75 -8.26 -16.38
CA MET A 1 42.53 -9.51 -15.62
C MET A 1 42.03 -10.55 -16.59
N ASN A 2 42.42 -11.82 -16.42
CA ASN A 2 42.15 -12.86 -17.41
C ASN A 2 41.08 -13.82 -16.90
N CYS A 3 40.31 -14.44 -17.81
CA CYS A 3 39.28 -15.43 -17.48
C CYS A 3 39.79 -16.54 -16.55
N GLU A 4 41.05 -16.94 -16.67
CA GLU A 4 41.71 -17.98 -15.85
C GLU A 4 41.75 -17.66 -14.35
N GLN A 5 41.58 -16.40 -13.96
CA GLN A 5 41.57 -15.96 -12.56
C GLN A 5 40.14 -15.78 -12.03
N CYS A 6 39.12 -15.94 -12.89
CA CYS A 6 37.72 -15.70 -12.53
C CYS A 6 37.14 -16.86 -11.73
N THR A 7 36.33 -16.56 -10.71
CA THR A 7 35.61 -17.58 -9.93
C THR A 7 34.51 -18.31 -10.74
N LEU A 8 34.22 -17.83 -11.96
CA LEU A 8 33.31 -18.47 -12.91
C LEU A 8 34.05 -19.29 -13.98
N ASP A 9 35.39 -19.33 -13.94
CA ASP A 9 36.19 -20.09 -14.89
C ASP A 9 35.83 -21.58 -14.86
N GLY A 10 35.76 -22.21 -16.03
CA GLY A 10 35.31 -23.59 -16.20
C GLY A 10 33.81 -23.87 -15.97
N ASN A 11 33.01 -22.88 -15.54
CA ASN A 11 31.58 -23.05 -15.24
C ASN A 11 30.68 -22.27 -16.19
N GLN A 12 29.87 -22.98 -16.97
CA GLN A 12 28.66 -22.47 -17.65
C GLN A 12 28.85 -21.15 -18.44
N CYS A 13 30.03 -20.95 -19.04
CA CYS A 13 30.25 -19.81 -19.90
C CYS A 13 29.80 -20.16 -21.33
N PRO A 14 28.73 -19.55 -21.87
CA PRO A 14 28.25 -19.88 -23.20
C PRO A 14 29.21 -19.51 -24.35
N ASN A 15 30.38 -18.91 -24.07
CA ASN A 15 31.23 -18.20 -25.03
C ASN A 15 30.34 -17.31 -25.91
N PHE A 16 29.66 -16.38 -25.24
CA PHE A 16 28.74 -15.46 -25.87
C PHE A 16 29.43 -14.70 -27.01
N ILE A 17 28.81 -14.69 -28.19
CA ILE A 17 29.19 -13.77 -29.26
C ILE A 17 28.10 -12.68 -29.26
N PRO A 18 28.43 -11.46 -28.80
CA PRO A 18 27.54 -10.30 -28.86
C PRO A 18 26.89 -10.14 -30.23
N GLN A 19 25.65 -9.65 -30.27
CA GLN A 19 25.05 -9.22 -31.53
C GLN A 19 25.78 -7.94 -31.99
N ARG A 20 26.73 -8.13 -32.90
CA ARG A 20 27.59 -7.09 -33.47
C ARG A 20 26.90 -6.39 -34.65
N VAL A 21 25.68 -5.94 -34.41
CA VAL A 21 24.89 -5.20 -35.40
C VAL A 21 25.01 -3.72 -35.04
N GLN A 22 25.42 -2.90 -36.01
CA GLN A 22 25.45 -1.46 -35.82
C GLN A 22 24.01 -0.95 -35.65
N TYR A 23 23.71 -0.50 -34.43
CA TYR A 23 22.41 0.03 -34.05
C TYR A 23 22.67 1.15 -33.03
N PRO A 24 21.91 2.26 -33.04
CA PRO A 24 22.22 3.42 -32.20
C PRO A 24 21.98 3.18 -30.70
N MET A 25 21.60 1.96 -30.29
CA MET A 25 21.29 1.62 -28.91
C MET A 25 21.81 0.24 -28.52
N LEU A 26 22.18 0.07 -27.25
CA LEU A 26 22.61 -1.21 -26.65
C LEU A 26 21.81 -1.52 -25.37
N PHE A 27 21.35 -2.76 -25.22
CA PHE A 27 20.76 -3.24 -23.97
C PHE A 27 21.79 -3.98 -23.13
N VAL A 28 21.96 -3.57 -21.86
CA VAL A 28 22.92 -4.19 -20.94
C VAL A 28 22.21 -4.74 -19.71
N GLY A 29 22.27 -6.06 -19.53
CA GLY A 29 21.81 -6.79 -18.35
C GLY A 29 22.94 -7.13 -17.37
N GLN A 30 22.61 -7.88 -16.32
CA GLN A 30 23.58 -8.24 -15.28
C GLN A 30 24.44 -9.47 -15.64
N ALA A 31 23.81 -10.57 -16.07
CA ALA A 31 24.43 -11.88 -16.20
C ALA A 31 23.44 -12.84 -16.90
N PRO A 32 23.94 -13.90 -17.57
CA PRO A 32 23.09 -14.86 -18.25
C PRO A 32 22.32 -15.80 -17.30
N GLY A 33 21.09 -16.14 -17.70
CA GLY A 33 20.26 -17.16 -17.04
C GLY A 33 20.43 -18.57 -17.65
N LYS A 34 19.73 -19.56 -17.07
CA LYS A 34 19.77 -20.98 -17.52
C LYS A 34 19.46 -21.16 -19.01
N THR A 35 18.46 -20.46 -19.53
CA THR A 35 18.10 -20.50 -20.97
C THR A 35 19.14 -19.80 -21.86
N GLU A 36 19.80 -18.78 -21.33
CA GLU A 36 20.79 -17.97 -22.07
C GLU A 36 22.09 -18.75 -22.27
N ILE A 37 22.43 -19.67 -21.36
CA ILE A 37 23.51 -20.64 -21.56
C ILE A 37 23.26 -21.51 -22.79
N ILE A 38 22.03 -22.00 -22.96
CA ILE A 38 21.67 -22.92 -24.06
C ILE A 38 21.56 -22.15 -25.39
N THR A 39 20.89 -21.01 -25.36
CA THR A 39 20.63 -20.20 -26.56
C THR A 39 21.81 -19.33 -26.99
N LYS A 40 22.83 -19.18 -26.13
CA LYS A 40 24.00 -18.32 -26.33
C LYS A 40 23.66 -16.87 -26.65
N MET A 41 22.54 -16.37 -26.12
CA MET A 41 22.09 -15.00 -26.32
C MET A 41 21.49 -14.42 -25.04
N PRO A 42 21.72 -13.14 -24.69
CA PRO A 42 21.17 -12.51 -23.51
C PRO A 42 19.68 -12.25 -23.73
N PHE A 43 18.91 -12.16 -22.64
CA PHE A 43 17.48 -11.85 -22.68
C PHE A 43 16.69 -12.76 -23.65
N THR A 44 16.95 -14.07 -23.64
CA THR A 44 16.15 -15.09 -24.36
C THR A 44 15.33 -15.97 -23.43
N GLY A 45 15.64 -15.99 -22.13
CA GLY A 45 14.88 -16.68 -21.09
C GLY A 45 13.54 -16.00 -20.77
N SER A 46 12.94 -16.36 -19.64
CA SER A 46 11.67 -15.77 -19.18
C SER A 46 11.75 -14.24 -19.01
N ALA A 47 12.88 -13.74 -18.50
CA ALA A 47 13.18 -12.31 -18.42
C ALA A 47 13.22 -11.65 -19.81
N GLY A 48 13.78 -12.35 -20.79
CA GLY A 48 13.80 -11.97 -22.20
C GLY A 48 12.41 -11.84 -22.83
N LYS A 49 11.52 -12.79 -22.54
CA LYS A 49 10.11 -12.74 -22.98
C LYS A 49 9.37 -11.56 -22.37
N MET A 50 9.62 -11.27 -21.09
CA MET A 50 9.09 -10.07 -20.44
C MET A 50 9.61 -8.80 -21.13
N LEU A 51 10.92 -8.69 -21.36
CA LEU A 51 11.52 -7.54 -22.05
C LEU A 51 10.95 -7.37 -23.46
N PHE A 52 10.73 -8.46 -24.20
CA PHE A 52 10.11 -8.43 -25.52
C PHE A 52 8.72 -7.79 -25.47
N SER A 53 7.88 -8.21 -24.51
CA SER A 53 6.54 -7.65 -24.31
C SER A 53 6.58 -6.17 -23.91
N LEU A 54 7.55 -5.76 -23.08
CA LEU A 54 7.73 -4.37 -22.68
C LEU A 54 8.16 -3.50 -23.88
N CYS A 55 9.14 -3.97 -24.65
CA CYS A 55 9.61 -3.29 -25.86
C CYS A 55 8.46 -3.10 -26.86
N GLN A 56 7.67 -4.16 -27.14
CA GLN A 56 6.52 -4.06 -28.03
C GLN A 56 5.51 -3.00 -27.56
N SER A 57 5.26 -2.93 -26.25
CA SER A 57 4.35 -1.93 -25.67
C SER A 57 4.91 -0.51 -25.71
N ALA A 58 6.23 -0.36 -25.68
CA ALA A 58 6.96 0.90 -25.84
C ALA A 58 7.28 1.21 -27.31
N ALA A 59 6.70 0.49 -28.28
CA ALA A 59 6.97 0.62 -29.70
C ALA A 59 8.46 0.44 -30.09
N LEU A 60 9.18 -0.45 -29.40
CA LEU A 60 10.56 -0.85 -29.68
C LEU A 60 10.61 -2.27 -30.26
N VAL A 61 11.49 -2.49 -31.24
CA VAL A 61 11.71 -3.80 -31.86
C VAL A 61 12.92 -4.48 -31.20
N LYS A 62 12.71 -5.20 -30.10
CA LYS A 62 13.78 -5.87 -29.32
C LYS A 62 14.78 -6.65 -30.18
N ARG A 63 14.32 -7.29 -31.26
CA ARG A 63 15.15 -8.17 -32.11
C ARG A 63 16.24 -7.42 -32.89
N GLU A 64 16.05 -6.13 -33.11
CA GLU A 64 17.02 -5.28 -33.83
C GLU A 64 18.07 -4.69 -32.88
N ILE A 65 17.80 -4.70 -31.57
CA ILE A 65 18.62 -4.04 -30.56
C ILE A 65 19.70 -5.01 -30.06
N PRO A 66 21.00 -4.68 -30.23
CA PRO A 66 22.12 -5.39 -29.62
C PRO A 66 21.94 -5.57 -28.11
N GLN A 67 22.33 -6.74 -27.62
CA GLN A 67 22.14 -7.14 -26.22
C GLN A 67 23.45 -7.68 -25.65
N ALA A 68 23.79 -7.26 -24.44
CA ALA A 68 24.95 -7.68 -23.69
C ALA A 68 24.63 -7.83 -22.19
N ASN A 69 25.57 -8.39 -21.44
CA ASN A 69 25.53 -8.50 -19.97
C ASN A 69 26.87 -8.01 -19.39
N LEU A 70 26.87 -7.59 -18.13
CA LEU A 70 28.11 -7.28 -17.40
C LEU A 70 29.04 -8.49 -17.27
N THR A 71 28.49 -9.70 -17.11
CA THR A 71 29.27 -10.94 -17.15
C THR A 71 28.86 -11.83 -18.31
N LEU A 72 29.84 -12.47 -18.93
CA LEU A 72 29.60 -13.46 -20.00
C LEU A 72 29.15 -14.80 -19.44
N CYS A 73 29.60 -15.16 -18.23
CA CYS A 73 29.33 -16.45 -17.61
C CYS A 73 28.21 -16.33 -16.56
N LYS A 74 27.47 -17.43 -16.34
CA LYS A 74 26.37 -17.47 -15.38
C LYS A 74 26.91 -17.69 -13.95
N PRO A 75 26.55 -16.83 -12.98
CA PRO A 75 26.82 -17.11 -11.57
C PRO A 75 26.06 -18.36 -11.06
N PRO A 76 26.64 -19.14 -10.12
CA PRO A 76 25.96 -20.26 -9.50
C PRO A 76 24.68 -19.84 -8.75
N ASP A 77 23.83 -20.82 -8.45
CA ASP A 77 22.63 -20.60 -7.63
C ASP A 77 23.02 -20.16 -6.20
N ASP A 78 22.18 -19.36 -5.54
CA ASP A 78 22.35 -18.93 -4.15
C ASP A 78 22.07 -20.05 -3.13
N GLY A 79 21.80 -21.26 -3.59
CA GLY A 79 21.46 -22.43 -2.79
C GLY A 79 19.98 -22.46 -2.37
N LYS A 80 19.19 -21.48 -2.80
CA LYS A 80 17.75 -21.36 -2.54
C LYS A 80 16.91 -21.44 -3.82
N GLY A 81 17.52 -21.82 -4.94
CA GLY A 81 16.86 -21.95 -6.23
C GLY A 81 16.83 -20.65 -7.04
N ASN A 82 17.57 -19.61 -6.63
CA ASN A 82 17.67 -18.35 -7.36
C ASN A 82 19.09 -18.12 -7.88
N ASP A 83 19.19 -17.51 -9.06
CA ASP A 83 20.49 -17.10 -9.60
C ASP A 83 21.05 -15.94 -8.76
N ARG A 84 22.27 -16.09 -8.21
CA ARG A 84 22.91 -15.00 -7.47
C ARG A 84 23.38 -13.89 -8.44
N PRO A 85 23.45 -12.62 -7.99
CA PRO A 85 24.11 -11.58 -8.78
C PRO A 85 25.63 -11.86 -8.89
N PRO A 86 26.29 -11.46 -9.99
CA PRO A 86 27.74 -11.54 -10.10
C PRO A 86 28.41 -10.60 -9.09
N SER A 87 29.59 -10.99 -8.61
CA SER A 87 30.44 -10.17 -7.74
C SER A 87 31.20 -9.11 -8.52
N ALA A 88 31.70 -8.08 -7.83
CA ALA A 88 32.52 -7.04 -8.47
C ALA A 88 33.75 -7.62 -9.17
N PHE A 89 34.39 -8.63 -8.58
CA PHE A 89 35.53 -9.33 -9.19
C PHE A 89 35.15 -10.03 -10.49
N GLU A 90 34.02 -10.74 -10.53
CA GLU A 90 33.53 -11.43 -11.72
C GLU A 90 33.15 -10.47 -12.85
N ILE A 91 32.57 -9.30 -12.51
CA ILE A 91 32.30 -8.23 -13.47
C ILE A 91 33.61 -7.69 -14.04
N GLN A 92 34.60 -7.42 -13.19
CA GLN A 92 35.89 -6.89 -13.60
C GLN A 92 36.64 -7.85 -14.54
N CYS A 93 36.50 -9.17 -14.35
CA CYS A 93 37.05 -10.17 -15.27
C CYS A 93 36.38 -10.14 -16.67
N CYS A 94 35.14 -9.68 -16.78
CA CYS A 94 34.40 -9.57 -18.05
C CYS A 94 34.35 -8.14 -18.62
N GLU A 95 35.02 -7.16 -17.98
CA GLU A 95 34.94 -5.74 -18.35
C GLU A 95 35.38 -5.48 -19.79
N GLU A 96 36.53 -6.04 -20.20
CA GLU A 96 37.07 -5.91 -21.56
C GLU A 96 36.11 -6.44 -22.62
N SER A 97 35.42 -7.54 -22.34
CA SER A 97 34.44 -8.09 -23.27
C SER A 97 33.24 -7.17 -23.49
N LEU A 98 32.81 -6.42 -22.48
CA LEU A 98 31.73 -5.44 -22.66
C LEU A 98 32.24 -4.16 -23.35
N LYS A 99 33.49 -3.74 -23.10
CA LYS A 99 34.13 -2.65 -23.85
C LYS A 99 34.17 -2.95 -25.34
N GLU A 100 34.63 -4.14 -25.73
CA GLU A 100 34.64 -4.58 -27.14
C GLU A 100 33.25 -4.46 -27.79
N VAL A 101 32.17 -4.79 -27.06
CA VAL A 101 30.80 -4.63 -27.56
C VAL A 101 30.42 -3.17 -27.74
N ILE A 102 30.75 -2.32 -26.78
CA ILE A 102 30.47 -0.88 -26.84
C ILE A 102 31.23 -0.25 -28.01
N ASP A 103 32.49 -0.60 -28.21
CA ASP A 103 33.34 -0.11 -29.30
C ASP A 103 32.84 -0.54 -30.68
N GLU A 104 32.29 -1.75 -30.78
CA GLU A 104 31.77 -2.27 -32.04
C GLU A 104 30.37 -1.74 -32.37
N VAL A 105 29.48 -1.67 -31.38
CA VAL A 105 28.11 -1.14 -31.56
C VAL A 105 28.12 0.39 -31.70
N ARG A 106 29.04 1.08 -31.01
CA ARG A 106 29.13 2.55 -30.86
C ARG A 106 27.78 3.19 -30.52
N PRO A 107 27.12 2.76 -29.43
CA PRO A 107 25.75 3.18 -29.13
C PRO A 107 25.69 4.67 -28.77
N GLU A 108 24.65 5.37 -29.25
CA GLU A 108 24.30 6.71 -28.75
C GLU A 108 23.56 6.63 -27.40
N LEU A 109 22.91 5.48 -27.14
CA LEU A 109 22.16 5.20 -25.91
C LEU A 109 22.42 3.78 -25.39
N ILE A 110 22.66 3.65 -24.09
CA ILE A 110 22.68 2.35 -23.39
C ILE A 110 21.47 2.25 -22.46
N CYS A 111 20.65 1.21 -22.59
CA CYS A 111 19.62 0.90 -21.58
C CYS A 111 20.18 -0.10 -20.56
N ALA A 112 20.42 0.38 -19.34
CA ALA A 112 20.96 -0.40 -18.24
C ALA A 112 19.83 -1.07 -17.43
N PHE A 113 19.76 -2.39 -17.42
CA PHE A 113 18.68 -3.13 -16.75
C PHE A 113 19.09 -3.61 -15.35
N GLY A 114 18.51 -2.97 -14.33
CA GLY A 114 18.68 -3.31 -12.91
C GLY A 114 19.79 -2.54 -12.20
N THR A 115 19.83 -2.67 -10.87
CA THR A 115 20.76 -1.93 -9.99
C THR A 115 22.23 -2.14 -10.38
N LEU A 116 22.62 -3.37 -10.72
CA LEU A 116 24.01 -3.69 -10.97
C LEU A 116 24.49 -3.08 -12.29
N ALA A 117 23.75 -3.28 -13.39
CA ALA A 117 24.03 -2.64 -14.68
C ALA A 117 24.08 -1.11 -14.55
N THR A 118 23.10 -0.53 -13.84
CA THR A 118 23.05 0.92 -13.59
C THR A 118 24.31 1.39 -12.85
N LYS A 119 24.67 0.73 -11.75
CA LYS A 119 25.83 1.09 -10.93
C LYS A 119 27.14 0.97 -11.70
N GLU A 120 27.33 -0.11 -12.45
CA GLU A 120 28.57 -0.32 -13.20
C GLU A 120 28.70 0.62 -14.40
N LEU A 121 27.60 1.02 -15.03
CA LEU A 121 27.64 1.93 -16.18
C LEU A 121 27.70 3.40 -15.77
N THR A 122 27.08 3.80 -14.66
CA THR A 122 26.92 5.22 -14.27
C THR A 122 27.65 5.61 -12.99
N GLY A 123 28.04 4.64 -12.15
CA GLY A 123 28.55 4.90 -10.80
C GLY A 123 27.45 5.22 -9.78
N LEU A 124 26.19 5.26 -10.19
CA LEU A 124 25.05 5.70 -9.38
C LEU A 124 24.15 4.52 -8.97
N GLY A 125 23.38 4.71 -7.90
CA GLY A 125 22.36 3.76 -7.45
C GLY A 125 21.65 4.27 -6.19
N PRO A 126 20.55 3.60 -5.76
CA PRO A 126 19.94 2.38 -6.32
C PRO A 126 18.97 2.65 -7.49
N ILE A 127 18.68 1.62 -8.31
CA ILE A 127 17.73 1.72 -9.45
C ILE A 127 16.34 2.21 -9.05
N SER A 128 15.92 1.97 -7.80
CA SER A 128 14.63 2.44 -7.30
C SER A 128 14.46 3.96 -7.33
N SER A 129 15.56 4.71 -7.29
CA SER A 129 15.56 6.18 -7.36
C SER A 129 16.01 6.71 -8.73
N LEU A 130 16.58 5.87 -9.59
CA LEU A 130 17.20 6.30 -10.86
C LEU A 130 16.47 5.83 -12.11
N HIS A 131 15.52 4.90 -12.00
CA HIS A 131 14.81 4.41 -13.18
C HIS A 131 14.13 5.58 -13.93
N GLY A 132 14.12 5.52 -15.27
CA GLY A 132 13.58 6.58 -16.12
C GLY A 132 14.47 7.83 -16.26
N ALA A 133 15.65 7.86 -15.64
CA ALA A 133 16.62 8.94 -15.79
C ALA A 133 17.74 8.60 -16.78
N PHE A 134 18.25 9.64 -17.45
CA PHE A 134 19.44 9.58 -18.29
C PHE A 134 20.66 10.04 -17.49
N HIS A 135 21.74 9.28 -17.57
CA HIS A 135 23.03 9.62 -16.97
C HIS A 135 24.16 9.43 -17.97
N THR A 136 25.31 10.05 -17.72
CA THR A 136 26.48 9.88 -18.59
C THR A 136 27.19 8.56 -18.28
N LEU A 137 27.60 7.83 -19.33
CA LEU A 137 28.42 6.63 -19.20
C LEU A 137 29.75 6.96 -18.50
N LEU A 138 30.19 6.09 -17.57
CA LEU A 138 31.46 6.28 -16.89
C LEU A 138 32.64 6.29 -17.88
N PRO A 139 33.63 7.20 -17.71
CA PRO A 139 34.79 7.29 -18.61
C PRO A 139 35.60 6.00 -18.76
N ARG A 140 35.53 5.08 -17.78
CA ARG A 140 36.23 3.77 -17.83
C ARG A 140 35.80 2.88 -19.00
N TRP A 141 34.64 3.16 -19.61
CA TRP A 141 34.12 2.41 -20.75
C TRP A 141 34.60 2.94 -22.09
N GLU A 142 35.49 3.95 -22.10
CA GLU A 142 36.20 4.48 -23.28
C GLU A 142 35.29 4.98 -24.42
N HIS A 143 34.01 5.20 -24.13
CA HIS A 143 32.99 5.73 -25.03
C HIS A 143 32.16 6.79 -24.33
N SER A 144 31.57 7.71 -25.10
CA SER A 144 30.71 8.77 -24.57
C SER A 144 29.29 8.63 -25.11
N CYS A 145 28.36 8.27 -24.23
CA CYS A 145 26.94 8.17 -24.55
C CYS A 145 26.07 8.34 -23.31
N GLN A 146 24.75 8.41 -23.51
CA GLN A 146 23.79 8.44 -22.42
C GLN A 146 23.41 7.02 -22.00
N VAL A 147 23.07 6.87 -20.71
CA VAL A 147 22.62 5.63 -20.09
C VAL A 147 21.23 5.86 -19.52
N LEU A 148 20.22 5.21 -20.10
CA LEU A 148 18.87 5.14 -19.56
C LEU A 148 18.79 4.01 -18.53
N CYS A 149 18.43 4.36 -17.30
CA CYS A 149 18.32 3.39 -16.21
C CYS A 149 16.92 2.73 -16.22
N CYS A 150 16.87 1.40 -16.31
CA CYS A 150 15.64 0.63 -16.42
C CYS A 150 15.56 -0.45 -15.34
N TYR A 151 14.34 -0.77 -14.86
CA TYR A 151 14.16 -1.95 -14.02
C TYR A 151 14.47 -3.25 -14.79
N HIS A 152 15.13 -4.19 -14.12
CA HIS A 152 15.42 -5.48 -14.72
C HIS A 152 14.12 -6.28 -15.02
N PRO A 153 13.97 -6.94 -16.18
CA PRO A 153 12.74 -7.67 -16.53
C PRO A 153 12.33 -8.74 -15.51
N SER A 154 13.28 -9.45 -14.91
CA SER A 154 13.01 -10.41 -13.82
C SER A 154 12.37 -9.77 -12.58
N PHE A 155 12.68 -8.51 -12.28
CA PHE A 155 12.02 -7.77 -11.21
C PHE A 155 10.55 -7.48 -11.57
N ILE A 156 10.29 -7.03 -12.81
CA ILE A 156 8.93 -6.78 -13.32
C ILE A 156 8.08 -8.05 -13.35
N MET A 157 8.66 -9.20 -13.67
CA MET A 157 7.95 -10.48 -13.61
C MET A 157 7.44 -10.82 -12.21
N ARG A 158 8.24 -10.51 -11.17
CA ARG A 158 7.87 -10.72 -9.77
C ARG A 158 6.96 -9.61 -9.25
N GLN A 159 7.11 -8.41 -9.79
CA GLN A 159 6.37 -7.20 -9.40
C GLN A 159 5.62 -6.65 -10.61
N ARG A 160 4.59 -7.37 -11.07
CA ARG A 160 3.83 -7.02 -12.30
C ARG A 160 3.23 -5.62 -12.27
N GLN A 161 3.00 -5.05 -11.09
CA GLN A 161 2.56 -3.67 -10.94
C GLN A 161 3.57 -2.64 -11.47
N GLN A 162 4.82 -3.03 -11.71
CA GLN A 162 5.87 -2.18 -12.29
C GLN A 162 5.90 -2.19 -13.83
N ILE A 163 5.03 -2.99 -14.48
CA ILE A 163 4.91 -3.02 -15.95
C ILE A 163 4.72 -1.61 -16.55
N PRO A 164 3.82 -0.75 -16.03
CA PRO A 164 3.60 0.58 -16.61
C PRO A 164 4.83 1.46 -16.52
N VAL A 165 5.54 1.36 -15.39
CA VAL A 165 6.80 2.09 -15.14
C VAL A 165 7.84 1.67 -16.15
N ALA A 166 8.05 0.35 -16.33
CA ALA A 166 9.01 -0.17 -17.30
C ALA A 166 8.65 0.20 -18.75
N ILE A 167 7.37 0.24 -19.12
CA ILE A 167 6.93 0.70 -20.44
C ILE A 167 7.21 2.19 -20.60
N LYS A 168 6.91 3.00 -19.58
CA LYS A 168 7.19 4.45 -19.58
C LYS A 168 8.68 4.71 -19.76
N ASP A 169 9.52 4.08 -18.95
CA ASP A 169 10.98 4.23 -19.02
C ASP A 169 11.47 3.91 -20.43
N LEU A 170 11.07 2.75 -20.99
CA LEU A 170 11.46 2.38 -22.35
C LEU A 170 10.90 3.31 -23.44
N SER A 171 9.75 3.94 -23.20
CA SER A 171 9.18 4.89 -24.16
C SER A 171 10.01 6.19 -24.25
N LEU A 172 10.84 6.48 -23.24
CA LEU A 172 11.78 7.61 -23.29
C LEU A 172 12.86 7.43 -24.37
N VAL A 173 13.10 6.21 -24.85
CA VAL A 173 14.03 5.94 -25.97
C VAL A 173 13.61 6.72 -27.21
N HIS A 174 12.33 6.75 -27.55
CA HIS A 174 11.83 7.54 -28.68
C HIS A 174 12.04 9.03 -28.47
N LYS A 175 11.81 9.52 -27.24
CA LYS A 175 12.02 10.93 -26.88
C LYS A 175 13.49 11.32 -27.02
N PHE A 176 14.40 10.45 -26.57
CA PHE A 176 15.83 10.63 -26.70
C PHE A 176 16.26 10.78 -28.17
N PHE A 177 15.84 9.87 -29.05
CA PHE A 177 16.24 9.93 -30.47
C PHE A 177 15.55 11.04 -31.27
N THR A 178 14.45 11.61 -30.76
CA THR A 178 13.75 12.72 -31.43
C THR A 178 14.18 14.09 -30.94
N SER A 179 14.46 14.23 -29.64
CA SER A 179 14.65 15.53 -28.98
C SER A 179 15.91 15.62 -28.12
N GLY A 180 16.71 14.54 -28.03
CA GLY A 180 17.84 14.44 -27.12
C GLY A 180 17.43 14.30 -25.65
N VAL A 181 18.37 14.55 -24.75
CA VAL A 181 18.08 14.71 -23.32
C VAL A 181 17.61 16.14 -23.09
N GLU A 182 16.41 16.32 -22.53
CA GLU A 182 15.89 17.65 -22.21
C GLU A 182 16.87 18.42 -21.32
N VAL A 183 17.27 19.61 -21.77
CA VAL A 183 18.06 20.54 -20.98
C VAL A 183 17.20 20.99 -19.81
N ARG A 184 17.73 20.84 -18.60
CA ARG A 184 17.03 21.23 -17.38
C ARG A 184 16.94 22.75 -17.31
N GLU A 185 15.74 23.25 -17.08
CA GLU A 185 15.53 24.66 -16.80
C GLU A 185 16.15 25.01 -15.44
N GLU A 186 16.78 26.18 -15.37
CA GLU A 186 17.27 26.73 -14.11
C GLU A 186 16.08 27.03 -13.21
N VAL A 187 16.17 26.62 -11.95
CA VAL A 187 15.10 26.81 -10.97
C VAL A 187 15.41 28.03 -10.12
N ASP A 188 14.46 28.95 -10.06
CA ASP A 188 14.53 30.15 -9.24
C ASP A 188 13.99 29.85 -7.82
N PHE A 189 14.86 30.02 -6.82
CA PHE A 189 14.51 29.80 -5.42
C PHE A 189 14.46 31.13 -4.66
N LEU A 190 13.27 31.46 -4.17
CA LEU A 190 13.06 32.56 -3.24
C LEU A 190 13.18 32.04 -1.80
N LEU A 191 14.35 32.23 -1.19
CA LEU A 191 14.68 31.67 0.13
C LEU A 191 14.59 32.73 1.22
N ASP A 192 13.77 32.46 2.24
CA ASP A 192 13.49 33.33 3.38
C ASP A 192 13.07 34.76 3.00
N PRO A 193 12.05 34.92 2.11
CA PRO A 193 11.63 36.23 1.63
C PRO A 193 11.16 37.17 2.74
N ASP A 194 11.23 38.46 2.48
CA ASP A 194 10.50 39.45 3.27
C ASP A 194 8.98 39.39 3.03
N VAL A 195 8.24 40.28 3.70
CA VAL A 195 6.77 40.32 3.60
C VAL A 195 6.29 40.65 2.18
N ASP A 196 6.93 41.61 1.51
CA ASP A 196 6.50 42.08 0.19
C ASP A 196 6.82 41.04 -0.87
N GLU A 197 8.00 40.43 -0.81
CA GLU A 197 8.41 39.32 -1.66
C GLU A 197 7.46 38.12 -1.52
N LEU A 198 7.08 37.75 -0.29
CA LEU A 198 6.15 36.65 -0.05
C LEU A 198 4.73 36.94 -0.58
N ILE A 199 4.23 38.16 -0.37
CA ILE A 199 2.93 38.59 -0.91
C ILE A 199 2.94 38.50 -2.43
N ASN A 200 3.98 39.05 -3.06
CA ASN A 200 4.11 39.04 -4.52
C ASN A 200 4.17 37.62 -5.07
N TYR A 201 4.90 36.72 -4.41
CA TYR A 201 4.99 35.31 -4.81
C TYR A 201 3.62 34.60 -4.73
N LEU A 202 2.93 34.69 -3.59
CA LEU A 202 1.67 33.99 -3.35
C LEU A 202 0.51 34.57 -4.19
N GLN A 203 0.47 35.90 -4.37
CA GLN A 203 -0.57 36.53 -5.18
C GLN A 203 -0.33 36.40 -6.69
N GLY A 204 0.94 36.37 -7.12
CA GLY A 204 1.33 36.17 -8.52
C GLY A 204 0.85 34.83 -9.09
N GLY A 205 0.63 33.83 -8.23
CA GLY A 205 0.16 32.49 -8.58
C GLY A 205 -1.35 32.32 -8.70
N ARG A 206 -2.17 33.38 -8.63
CA ARG A 206 -3.65 33.29 -8.53
C ARG A 206 -4.38 32.39 -9.56
N LYS A 207 -3.75 32.07 -10.70
CA LYS A 207 -4.34 31.21 -11.75
C LYS A 207 -3.83 29.77 -11.74
N GLU A 208 -2.84 29.47 -10.91
CA GLU A 208 -2.18 28.16 -10.85
C GLU A 208 -2.45 27.50 -9.50
N ILE A 209 -2.51 26.17 -9.48
CA ILE A 209 -2.55 25.41 -8.23
C ILE A 209 -1.20 25.56 -7.54
N THR A 210 -1.21 25.99 -6.28
CA THR A 210 -0.01 26.16 -5.46
C THR A 210 0.31 24.87 -4.69
N ASP A 211 1.50 24.33 -4.91
CA ASP A 211 2.00 23.17 -4.19
C ASP A 211 2.58 23.61 -2.83
N PHE A 212 2.11 22.99 -1.75
CA PHE A 212 2.38 23.37 -0.37
C PHE A 212 3.01 22.22 0.41
N ASP A 213 4.01 22.55 1.24
CA ASP A 213 4.69 21.62 2.15
C ASP A 213 5.08 22.33 3.47
N THR A 214 5.20 21.54 4.55
CA THR A 214 5.55 22.03 5.89
C THR A 214 6.80 21.38 6.46
N GLU A 215 7.63 22.19 7.09
CA GLU A 215 8.79 21.73 7.86
C GLU A 215 8.50 21.80 9.35
N THR A 216 8.85 20.73 10.07
CA THR A 216 8.31 20.47 11.42
C THR A 216 9.36 19.94 12.39
N THR A 217 9.12 20.08 13.70
CA THR A 217 10.07 19.62 14.74
C THR A 217 10.13 18.09 14.91
N GLY A 218 9.17 17.37 14.33
CA GLY A 218 9.01 15.92 14.46
C GLY A 218 7.79 15.45 13.67
N LEU A 219 7.38 14.18 13.82
CA LEU A 219 6.32 13.55 13.01
C LEU A 219 4.97 13.41 13.73
N ASN A 220 4.85 13.88 14.96
CA ASN A 220 3.61 13.81 15.73
C ASN A 220 2.71 15.00 15.41
N LYS A 221 1.68 14.75 14.60
CA LYS A 221 0.68 15.72 14.12
C LYS A 221 0.04 16.61 15.20
N ARG A 222 0.11 16.22 16.48
CA ARG A 222 -0.55 16.91 17.59
C ARG A 222 0.39 17.66 18.53
N ARG A 223 1.67 17.27 18.59
CA ARG A 223 2.64 17.80 19.57
C ARG A 223 3.77 18.59 18.91
N ASP A 224 4.17 18.18 17.72
CA ASP A 224 5.24 18.85 17.01
C ASP A 224 4.75 20.19 16.44
N LYS A 225 5.69 21.11 16.24
CA LYS A 225 5.42 22.45 15.73
C LYS A 225 5.82 22.57 14.27
N VAL A 226 5.09 23.39 13.53
CA VAL A 226 5.51 23.88 12.21
C VAL A 226 6.55 24.98 12.44
N ILE A 227 7.70 24.85 11.78
CA ILE A 227 8.80 25.81 11.86
C ILE A 227 9.01 26.55 10.54
N GLY A 228 8.50 26.01 9.43
CA GLY A 228 8.61 26.62 8.11
C GLY A 228 7.59 26.08 7.13
N CYS A 229 7.45 26.78 6.02
CA CYS A 229 6.59 26.41 4.90
C CYS A 229 7.33 26.59 3.58
N SER A 230 6.88 25.87 2.57
CA SER A 230 7.34 26.07 1.20
C SER A 230 6.20 25.98 0.21
N PHE A 231 6.34 26.72 -0.89
CA PHE A 231 5.33 26.91 -1.92
C PHE A 231 5.97 26.80 -3.31
N SER A 232 5.23 26.26 -4.27
CA SER A 232 5.63 26.24 -5.69
C SER A 232 4.40 26.44 -6.56
N ASN A 233 4.43 27.45 -7.42
CA ASN A 233 3.35 27.72 -8.36
C ASN A 233 3.70 27.16 -9.76
N THR A 234 4.92 27.44 -10.23
CA THR A 234 5.38 27.08 -11.59
C THR A 234 6.30 25.85 -11.58
N PRO A 235 6.67 25.30 -12.76
CA PRO A 235 7.69 24.24 -12.88
C PRO A 235 9.13 24.65 -12.56
N THR A 236 9.38 25.96 -12.44
CA THR A 236 10.74 26.54 -12.38
C THR A 236 10.94 27.48 -11.21
N SER A 237 9.99 27.58 -10.28
CA SER A 237 10.12 28.47 -9.14
C SER A 237 9.53 27.88 -7.87
N ALA A 238 10.24 28.06 -6.75
CA ALA A 238 9.74 27.72 -5.43
C ALA A 238 10.18 28.74 -4.38
N CYS A 239 9.33 28.94 -3.39
CA CYS A 239 9.55 29.82 -2.24
C CYS A 239 9.63 28.96 -0.98
N ALA A 240 10.58 29.24 -0.08
CA ALA A 240 10.64 28.60 1.23
C ALA A 240 10.97 29.62 2.32
N LEU A 241 10.35 29.49 3.48
CA LEU A 241 10.61 30.33 4.64
C LEU A 241 10.63 29.52 5.94
N TYR A 242 11.50 29.91 6.85
CA TYR A 242 11.43 29.51 8.26
C TYR A 242 11.00 30.70 9.09
N PHE A 243 10.14 30.48 10.07
CA PHE A 243 9.60 31.52 10.92
C PHE A 243 9.76 31.18 12.40
N THR A 244 9.67 32.22 13.22
CA THR A 244 9.55 32.12 14.68
C THR A 244 8.11 32.39 15.10
N GLU A 245 7.77 32.17 16.38
CA GLU A 245 6.38 32.30 16.86
C GLU A 245 5.74 33.68 16.61
N ASN A 246 6.52 34.76 16.47
CA ASN A 246 6.02 36.14 16.25
C ASN A 246 6.38 36.71 14.86
N ASP A 247 6.61 35.85 13.88
CA ASP A 247 6.97 36.28 12.53
C ASP A 247 5.79 36.94 11.82
N SER A 248 5.97 38.17 11.32
CA SER A 248 4.92 38.91 10.62
C SER A 248 4.45 38.23 9.33
N ARG A 249 5.26 37.35 8.72
CA ARG A 249 4.90 36.62 7.50
C ARG A 249 3.83 35.56 7.76
N LEU A 250 3.63 35.13 9.01
CA LEU A 250 2.59 34.15 9.37
C LEU A 250 1.17 34.63 9.07
N SER A 251 0.90 35.95 9.16
CA SER A 251 -0.42 36.46 8.79
C SER A 251 -0.69 36.33 7.29
N ILE A 252 0.35 36.49 6.46
CA ILE A 252 0.26 36.32 5.00
C ILE A 252 0.05 34.85 4.64
N VAL A 253 0.82 33.95 5.26
CA VAL A 253 0.64 32.50 5.10
C VAL A 253 -0.77 32.07 5.51
N LYS A 254 -1.28 32.58 6.63
CA LYS A 254 -2.64 32.30 7.09
C LYS A 254 -3.69 32.76 6.08
N GLU A 255 -3.62 34.01 5.64
CA GLU A 255 -4.57 34.58 4.67
C GLU A 255 -4.61 33.74 3.39
N PHE A 256 -3.45 33.36 2.86
CA PHE A 256 -3.34 32.53 1.68
C PHE A 256 -3.93 31.11 1.87
N LEU A 257 -3.57 30.43 2.97
CA LEU A 257 -4.01 29.07 3.23
C LEU A 257 -5.52 28.99 3.53
N GLU A 258 -6.11 30.01 4.17
CA GLU A 258 -7.56 30.08 4.47
C GLU A 258 -8.41 30.54 3.28
N ASP A 259 -7.83 31.10 2.22
CA ASP A 259 -8.58 31.57 1.05
C ASP A 259 -8.89 30.43 0.06
N ALA A 260 -10.14 29.97 0.05
CA ALA A 260 -10.62 28.91 -0.84
C ALA A 260 -10.56 29.24 -2.35
N SER A 261 -10.33 30.50 -2.74
CA SER A 261 -10.16 30.88 -4.15
C SER A 261 -8.81 30.47 -4.73
N PHE A 262 -7.82 30.21 -3.86
CA PHE A 262 -6.56 29.60 -4.25
C PHE A 262 -6.66 28.08 -4.11
N GLU A 263 -6.43 27.38 -5.20
CA GLU A 263 -6.29 25.93 -5.18
C GLU A 263 -4.91 25.53 -4.65
N LYS A 264 -4.88 24.54 -3.75
CA LYS A 264 -3.64 24.00 -3.19
C LYS A 264 -3.51 22.51 -3.43
N SER A 265 -2.26 22.10 -3.61
CA SER A 265 -1.86 20.72 -3.75
C SER A 265 -0.76 20.35 -2.78
N THR A 266 -0.70 19.08 -2.40
CA THR A 266 0.24 18.59 -1.40
C THR A 266 0.80 17.23 -1.78
N GLN A 267 1.88 16.83 -1.12
CA GLN A 267 2.28 15.44 -1.03
C GLN A 267 2.00 14.96 0.40
N ASN A 268 1.03 14.06 0.59
CA ASN A 268 0.62 13.59 1.93
C ASN A 268 0.02 14.69 2.83
N GLY A 269 -0.79 15.59 2.26
CA GLY A 269 -1.36 16.77 2.91
C GLY A 269 -2.25 16.50 4.12
N SER A 270 -2.68 15.25 4.34
CA SER A 270 -3.23 14.84 5.65
C SER A 270 -2.32 15.23 6.81
N TYR A 271 -1.00 15.18 6.60
CA TYR A 271 0.00 15.61 7.57
C TYR A 271 0.06 17.13 7.68
N ASP A 272 0.38 17.82 6.57
CA ASP A 272 0.62 19.27 6.53
C ASP A 272 -0.57 20.08 7.01
N ILE A 273 -1.77 19.73 6.53
CA ILE A 273 -3.02 20.41 6.90
C ILE A 273 -3.29 20.25 8.40
N GLU A 274 -3.04 19.06 8.96
CA GLU A 274 -3.24 18.80 10.38
C GLU A 274 -2.19 19.50 11.26
N MET A 275 -0.94 19.53 10.81
CA MET A 275 0.16 20.23 11.48
C MET A 275 -0.09 21.74 11.53
N VAL A 276 -0.49 22.34 10.42
CA VAL A 276 -0.82 23.76 10.32
C VAL A 276 -2.02 24.11 11.18
N PHE A 277 -3.05 23.26 11.20
CA PHE A 277 -4.19 23.45 12.08
C PHE A 277 -3.81 23.38 13.56
N ASN A 278 -3.07 22.36 14.00
CA ASN A 278 -2.74 22.16 15.41
C ASN A 278 -1.67 23.13 15.91
N SER A 279 -0.64 23.42 15.10
CA SER A 279 0.48 24.26 15.50
C SER A 279 0.21 25.75 15.33
N LEU A 280 -0.57 26.16 14.32
CA LEU A 280 -0.76 27.57 13.94
C LEU A 280 -2.23 28.02 13.99
N GLY A 281 -3.19 27.10 14.18
CA GLY A 281 -4.62 27.44 14.19
C GLY A 281 -5.17 27.87 12.83
N ILE A 282 -4.46 27.56 11.74
CA ILE A 282 -4.82 27.94 10.37
C ILE A 282 -5.64 26.81 9.73
N LYS A 283 -6.77 27.15 9.11
CA LYS A 283 -7.59 26.17 8.39
C LYS A 283 -7.25 26.21 6.89
N VAL A 284 -6.64 25.14 6.39
CA VAL A 284 -6.32 25.07 4.96
C VAL A 284 -7.60 24.84 4.16
N GLU A 285 -7.97 25.81 3.34
CA GLU A 285 -9.08 25.76 2.39
C GLU A 285 -8.55 25.64 0.95
N GLY A 286 -9.39 25.19 0.02
CA GLY A 286 -8.99 25.04 -1.40
C GLY A 286 -8.04 23.88 -1.68
N TRP A 287 -7.91 22.90 -0.77
CA TRP A 287 -7.12 21.69 -1.02
C TRP A 287 -7.78 20.81 -2.10
N SER A 288 -7.22 20.84 -3.32
CA SER A 288 -7.82 20.21 -4.49
C SER A 288 -7.01 19.05 -5.07
N PHE A 289 -5.77 18.85 -4.62
CA PHE A 289 -4.96 17.72 -5.09
C PHE A 289 -4.00 17.20 -4.02
N ASP A 290 -3.77 15.89 -4.04
CA ASP A 290 -2.69 15.27 -3.28
C ASP A 290 -1.98 14.22 -4.12
N THR A 291 -0.67 14.36 -4.32
CA THR A 291 0.11 13.49 -5.23
C THR A 291 0.19 12.04 -4.75
N LYS A 292 0.12 11.81 -3.43
CA LYS A 292 0.07 10.47 -2.83
C LYS A 292 -1.30 9.82 -3.03
N VAL A 293 -2.38 10.60 -2.90
CA VAL A 293 -3.75 10.13 -3.18
C VAL A 293 -3.97 9.90 -4.68
N ALA A 294 -3.42 10.76 -5.54
CA ALA A 294 -3.43 10.58 -6.99
C ALA A 294 -2.69 9.29 -7.38
N GLU A 295 -1.53 9.01 -6.78
CA GLU A 295 -0.82 7.75 -7.03
C GLU A 295 -1.63 6.54 -6.59
N GLN A 296 -2.38 6.65 -5.49
CA GLN A 296 -3.29 5.59 -5.04
C GLN A 296 -4.37 5.28 -6.09
N MET A 297 -4.74 6.22 -6.97
CA MET A 297 -5.67 5.98 -8.08
C MET A 297 -4.99 5.40 -9.31
N LEU A 298 -3.75 5.83 -9.61
CA LEU A 298 -3.01 5.43 -10.80
C LEU A 298 -2.39 4.04 -10.63
N ASN A 299 -1.65 3.84 -9.53
CA ASN A 299 -0.90 2.62 -9.23
C ASN A 299 -0.90 2.30 -7.72
N SER A 300 -2.02 1.77 -7.23
CA SER A 300 -2.24 1.58 -5.78
C SER A 300 -1.24 0.68 -5.04
N ASP A 301 -0.55 -0.24 -5.74
CA ASP A 301 0.43 -1.16 -5.17
C ASP A 301 1.89 -0.64 -5.24
N LEU A 302 2.13 0.56 -5.81
CA LEU A 302 3.45 1.18 -5.84
C LEU A 302 3.73 2.02 -4.58
N PRO A 303 5.01 2.25 -4.24
CA PRO A 303 5.41 3.27 -3.27
C PRO A 303 4.85 4.64 -3.67
N LYS A 304 4.66 5.52 -2.69
CA LYS A 304 3.99 6.82 -2.88
C LYS A 304 4.69 7.94 -2.11
N ASP A 305 5.92 7.70 -1.70
CA ASP A 305 6.80 8.73 -1.17
C ASP A 305 7.29 9.64 -2.30
N LEU A 306 7.64 10.88 -1.96
CA LEU A 306 7.94 11.91 -2.96
C LEU A 306 9.14 11.55 -3.84
N ASP A 307 10.17 10.86 -3.32
CA ASP A 307 11.34 10.49 -4.12
C ASP A 307 11.01 9.41 -5.15
N HIS A 308 10.16 8.44 -4.79
CA HIS A 308 9.65 7.49 -5.75
C HIS A 308 8.81 8.19 -6.84
N LEU A 309 7.91 9.09 -6.44
CA LEU A 309 7.08 9.83 -7.40
C LEU A 309 7.93 10.77 -8.28
N ARG A 310 8.98 11.39 -7.73
CA ARG A 310 9.95 12.18 -8.48
C ARG A 310 10.54 11.36 -9.63
N ALA A 311 11.09 10.19 -9.33
CA ALA A 311 11.66 9.30 -10.33
C ALA A 311 10.62 8.87 -11.37
N MET A 312 9.39 8.64 -10.92
CA MET A 312 8.29 8.23 -11.79
C MET A 312 7.82 9.32 -12.73
N TYR A 313 7.70 10.58 -12.28
CA TYR A 313 6.92 11.61 -12.97
C TYR A 313 7.74 12.82 -13.45
N THR A 314 9.01 12.92 -13.07
CA THR A 314 9.83 14.11 -13.29
C THR A 314 11.24 13.75 -13.77
N ASN A 315 11.95 14.73 -14.36
CA ASN A 315 13.38 14.61 -14.67
C ASN A 315 14.29 15.24 -13.59
N MET A 316 13.73 15.56 -12.42
CA MET A 316 14.45 16.17 -11.31
C MET A 316 15.44 15.18 -10.71
N GLU A 317 16.67 15.61 -10.46
CA GLU A 317 17.68 14.77 -9.80
C GLU A 317 17.25 14.39 -8.38
N PRO A 318 17.68 13.21 -7.87
CA PRO A 318 17.54 12.88 -6.47
C PRO A 318 18.19 13.97 -5.59
N TYR A 319 17.41 14.53 -4.68
CA TYR A 319 17.87 15.55 -3.72
C TYR A 319 17.55 15.18 -2.27
N LYS A 320 16.77 14.13 -2.05
CA LYS A 320 16.41 13.67 -0.71
C LYS A 320 17.65 13.13 0.01
N PRO A 321 17.83 13.45 1.31
CA PRO A 321 18.98 13.00 2.08
C PRO A 321 18.99 11.49 2.26
N SER A 322 20.18 10.90 2.26
CA SER A 322 20.37 9.51 2.64
C SER A 322 19.99 9.27 4.12
N LYS A 323 19.75 8.01 4.51
CA LYS A 323 19.47 7.64 5.91
C LYS A 323 20.53 8.12 6.91
N LYS A 324 21.78 8.27 6.46
CA LYS A 324 22.87 8.80 7.28
C LYS A 324 22.69 10.30 7.48
N GLU A 325 22.48 11.03 6.40
CA GLU A 325 22.29 12.49 6.42
C GLU A 325 21.03 12.93 7.16
N VAL A 326 19.96 12.11 7.14
CA VAL A 326 18.74 12.37 7.94
C VAL A 326 19.06 12.49 9.43
N LYS A 327 20.01 11.70 9.96
CA LYS A 327 20.42 11.79 11.37
C LYS A 327 21.15 13.10 11.69
N ASP A 328 21.70 13.73 10.66
CA ASP A 328 22.49 14.94 10.77
C ASP A 328 21.67 16.18 10.39
N ILE A 329 20.35 16.07 10.15
CA ILE A 329 19.46 17.21 9.80
C ILE A 329 19.56 18.34 10.83
N GLN A 330 19.68 18.01 12.12
CA GLN A 330 19.87 18.98 13.21
C GLN A 330 21.15 19.82 13.09
N TYR A 331 22.12 19.40 12.26
CA TYR A 331 23.36 20.12 11.98
C TYR A 331 23.33 20.85 10.64
N TRP A 332 22.22 20.82 9.90
CA TRP A 332 22.12 21.53 8.64
C TRP A 332 22.05 23.04 8.89
N GLY A 333 22.80 23.81 8.09
CA GLY A 333 22.65 25.26 8.05
C GLY A 333 21.30 25.67 7.45
N LYS A 334 20.84 26.87 7.81
CA LYS A 334 19.55 27.44 7.38
C LYS A 334 19.35 27.35 5.86
N ASP A 335 20.35 27.73 5.07
CA ASP A 335 20.26 27.72 3.60
C ASP A 335 20.01 26.32 3.03
N ARG A 336 20.70 25.29 3.57
CA ARG A 336 20.50 23.90 3.15
C ARG A 336 19.07 23.43 3.45
N MET A 337 18.55 23.81 4.61
CA MET A 337 17.18 23.47 5.03
C MET A 337 16.14 24.18 4.14
N LEU A 338 16.33 25.47 3.85
CA LEU A 338 15.43 26.23 2.97
C LEU A 338 15.43 25.68 1.53
N ILE A 339 16.60 25.33 0.99
CA ILE A 339 16.71 24.70 -0.35
C ILE A 339 16.00 23.35 -0.36
N TYR A 340 16.11 22.57 0.72
CA TYR A 340 15.40 21.28 0.83
C TYR A 340 13.89 21.47 0.78
N ALA A 341 13.34 22.36 1.61
CA ALA A 341 11.91 22.67 1.65
C ALA A 341 11.41 23.19 0.28
N ALA A 342 12.14 24.14 -0.33
CA ALA A 342 11.79 24.66 -1.66
C ALA A 342 11.74 23.55 -2.73
N LYS A 343 12.68 22.59 -2.66
CA LYS A 343 12.68 21.43 -3.57
C LYS A 343 11.51 20.47 -3.32
N ASP A 344 11.03 20.32 -2.10
CA ASP A 344 9.86 19.50 -1.79
C ASP A 344 8.59 20.06 -2.43
N ALA A 345 8.34 21.35 -2.27
CA ALA A 345 7.21 22.02 -2.92
C ALA A 345 7.31 21.96 -4.45
N LEU A 346 8.49 22.26 -5.02
CA LEU A 346 8.72 22.18 -6.46
C LEU A 346 8.48 20.77 -7.01
N CYS A 347 9.06 19.77 -6.34
CA CYS A 347 8.95 18.38 -6.73
C CYS A 347 7.50 17.91 -6.67
N THR A 348 6.75 18.32 -5.65
CA THR A 348 5.31 18.04 -5.53
C THR A 348 4.55 18.57 -6.75
N GLY A 349 4.83 19.81 -7.16
CA GLY A 349 4.21 20.40 -8.36
C GLY A 349 4.57 19.73 -9.67
N LEU A 350 5.84 19.36 -9.84
CA LEU A 350 6.28 18.59 -11.01
C LEU A 350 5.60 17.21 -11.07
N VAL A 351 5.50 16.52 -9.94
CA VAL A 351 4.80 15.23 -9.83
C VAL A 351 3.32 15.39 -10.17
N ARG A 352 2.64 16.37 -9.57
CA ARG A 352 1.22 16.67 -9.85
C ARG A 352 1.00 16.91 -11.34
N ARG A 353 1.78 17.79 -11.97
CA ARG A 353 1.71 18.06 -13.42
C ARG A 353 1.94 16.80 -14.27
N GLY A 354 2.77 15.86 -13.80
CA GLY A 354 2.98 14.56 -14.44
C GLY A 354 1.83 13.56 -14.22
N GLN A 355 1.11 13.64 -13.10
CA GLN A 355 0.01 12.73 -12.75
C GLN A 355 -1.34 13.19 -13.32
N GLU A 356 -1.60 14.50 -13.31
CA GLU A 356 -2.89 15.08 -13.73
C GLU A 356 -3.36 14.56 -15.10
N PRO A 357 -2.56 14.61 -16.19
CA PRO A 357 -2.99 14.15 -17.51
C PRO A 357 -3.35 12.65 -17.56
N LEU A 358 -2.89 11.86 -16.58
CA LEU A 358 -3.11 10.42 -16.50
C LEU A 358 -4.38 10.04 -15.75
N LEU A 359 -4.93 10.97 -14.95
CA LEU A 359 -6.15 10.75 -14.18
C LEU A 359 -7.38 10.94 -15.06
N THR A 360 -8.26 9.95 -15.05
CA THR A 360 -9.59 10.06 -15.68
C THR A 360 -10.49 11.02 -14.89
N GLN A 361 -11.54 11.56 -15.51
CA GLN A 361 -12.49 12.43 -14.81
C GLN A 361 -13.12 11.74 -13.60
N VAL A 362 -13.47 10.45 -13.72
CA VAL A 362 -14.01 9.64 -12.61
C VAL A 362 -13.05 9.55 -11.44
N GLN A 363 -11.74 9.43 -11.71
CA GLN A 363 -10.73 9.39 -10.65
C GLN A 363 -10.54 10.75 -9.98
N ARG A 364 -10.53 11.85 -10.74
CA ARG A 364 -10.46 13.22 -10.21
C ARG A 364 -11.66 13.50 -9.30
N ASP A 365 -12.85 13.14 -9.77
CA ASP A 365 -14.09 13.24 -9.02
C ASP A 365 -14.05 12.46 -7.70
N LEU A 366 -13.53 11.23 -7.72
CA LEU A 366 -13.37 10.41 -6.51
C LEU A 366 -12.39 11.05 -5.52
N ILE A 367 -11.26 11.58 -6.00
CA ILE A 367 -10.27 12.27 -5.16
C ILE A 367 -10.94 13.45 -4.44
N LEU A 368 -11.55 14.35 -5.20
CA LEU A 368 -12.12 15.59 -4.69
C LEU A 368 -13.34 15.38 -3.79
N ARG A 369 -14.25 14.46 -4.17
CA ARG A 369 -15.53 14.29 -3.45
C ARG A 369 -15.47 13.28 -2.32
N LEU A 370 -14.49 12.38 -2.33
CA LEU A 370 -14.40 11.29 -1.36
C LEU A 370 -13.08 11.28 -0.61
N LEU A 371 -11.94 11.16 -1.31
CA LEU A 371 -10.67 10.83 -0.66
C LEU A 371 -10.09 12.00 0.16
N LEU A 372 -10.09 13.22 -0.38
CA LEU A 372 -9.61 14.39 0.37
C LEU A 372 -10.55 14.71 1.55
N PRO A 373 -11.90 14.78 1.38
CA PRO A 373 -12.80 14.98 2.51
C PRO A 373 -12.70 13.87 3.57
N ALA A 374 -12.57 12.61 3.16
CA ALA A 374 -12.37 11.50 4.09
C ALA A 374 -11.06 11.67 4.87
N SER A 375 -9.99 12.12 4.22
CA SER A 375 -8.72 12.42 4.89
C SER A 375 -8.86 13.49 5.97
N LEU A 376 -9.66 14.53 5.72
CA LEU A 376 -9.96 15.57 6.71
C LEU A 376 -10.81 15.03 7.87
N ALA A 377 -11.81 14.20 7.57
CA ALA A 377 -12.64 13.55 8.59
C ALA A 377 -11.80 12.62 9.49
N LEU A 378 -10.86 11.87 8.88
CA LEU A 378 -9.91 11.03 9.63
C LEU A 378 -9.02 11.89 10.51
N ASN A 379 -8.42 12.97 10.01
CA ASN A 379 -7.62 13.91 10.82
C ASN A 379 -8.38 14.40 12.07
N LYS A 380 -9.65 14.81 11.94
CA LYS A 380 -10.51 15.19 13.07
C LYS A 380 -10.70 14.03 14.06
N MET A 381 -10.94 12.82 13.55
CA MET A 381 -11.12 11.61 14.35
C MET A 381 -9.85 11.26 15.15
N GLU A 382 -8.69 11.28 14.49
CA GLU A 382 -7.38 11.05 15.12
C GLU A 382 -7.11 12.07 16.22
N ARG A 383 -7.38 13.36 15.96
CA ARG A 383 -7.22 14.44 16.95
C ARG A 383 -8.13 14.27 18.15
N ARG A 384 -9.41 13.90 17.94
CA ARG A 384 -10.37 13.68 19.03
C ARG A 384 -10.00 12.48 19.89
N GLY A 385 -9.56 11.39 19.28
CA GLY A 385 -9.21 10.14 19.96
C GLY A 385 -10.37 9.49 20.71
N MET A 386 -10.12 8.33 21.32
CA MET A 386 -11.11 7.60 22.12
C MET A 386 -10.69 7.58 23.59
N LEU A 387 -11.62 7.91 24.50
CA LEU A 387 -11.34 7.91 25.94
C LEU A 387 -11.12 6.48 26.44
N VAL A 388 -10.16 6.31 27.34
CA VAL A 388 -9.83 5.01 27.92
C VAL A 388 -10.09 5.02 29.43
N ASP A 389 -10.86 4.04 29.90
CA ASP A 389 -10.99 3.75 31.32
C ASP A 389 -9.74 3.02 31.81
N VAL A 390 -8.84 3.79 32.42
CA VAL A 390 -7.57 3.31 32.97
C VAL A 390 -7.78 2.32 34.12
N ASN A 391 -8.86 2.45 34.90
CA ASN A 391 -9.14 1.53 36.00
C ASN A 391 -9.56 0.17 35.45
N THR A 392 -10.48 0.15 34.49
CA THR A 392 -10.88 -1.09 33.80
C THR A 392 -9.68 -1.74 33.10
N LEU A 393 -8.82 -0.94 32.45
CA LEU A 393 -7.57 -1.44 31.85
C LEU A 393 -6.66 -2.10 32.90
N ALA A 394 -6.43 -1.44 34.05
CA ALA A 394 -5.58 -1.95 35.11
C ALA A 394 -6.13 -3.25 35.72
N VAL A 395 -7.45 -3.32 35.95
CA VAL A 395 -8.13 -4.54 36.44
C VAL A 395 -8.00 -5.67 35.42
N MET A 396 -8.24 -5.40 34.13
CA MET A 396 -8.05 -6.40 33.08
C MET A 396 -6.61 -6.91 33.03
N TYR A 397 -5.63 -6.02 33.19
CA TYR A 397 -4.22 -6.38 33.20
C TYR A 397 -3.88 -7.26 34.41
N ALA A 398 -4.31 -6.85 35.61
CA ALA A 398 -4.08 -7.57 36.86
C ALA A 398 -4.71 -8.97 36.86
N ASN A 399 -5.83 -9.18 36.16
CA ASN A 399 -6.48 -10.49 36.05
C ASN A 399 -5.82 -11.42 35.03
N VAL A 400 -5.30 -10.86 33.92
CA VAL A 400 -4.74 -11.65 32.82
C VAL A 400 -3.32 -12.14 33.10
N ILE A 401 -2.51 -11.35 33.84
CA ILE A 401 -1.10 -11.71 34.11
C ILE A 401 -0.96 -13.01 34.93
N PRO A 402 -1.68 -13.20 36.05
CA PRO A 402 -1.60 -14.45 36.82
C PRO A 402 -2.00 -15.68 35.99
N GLU A 403 -2.99 -15.56 35.11
CA GLU A 403 -3.42 -16.66 34.23
C GLU A 403 -2.33 -17.02 33.21
N ILE A 404 -1.63 -16.02 32.66
CA ILE A 404 -0.46 -16.25 31.77
C ILE A 404 0.63 -17.00 32.53
N GLU A 405 0.98 -16.55 33.73
CA GLU A 405 2.02 -17.17 34.56
C GLU A 405 1.66 -18.60 34.96
N GLN A 406 0.40 -18.82 35.33
CA GLN A 406 -0.12 -20.15 35.67
C GLN A 406 -0.03 -21.10 34.47
N LEU A 407 -0.52 -20.70 33.28
CA LEU A 407 -0.43 -21.54 32.07
C LEU A 407 1.02 -21.87 31.70
N ALA A 408 1.93 -20.90 31.87
CA ALA A 408 3.36 -21.12 31.64
C ALA A 408 3.96 -22.10 32.64
N TRP A 409 3.56 -22.01 33.91
CA TRP A 409 3.98 -22.95 34.95
C TRP A 409 3.46 -24.37 34.68
N GLU A 410 2.17 -24.52 34.39
CA GLU A 410 1.52 -25.81 34.11
C GLU A 410 2.19 -26.54 32.93
N VAL A 411 2.35 -25.86 31.79
CA VAL A 411 3.00 -26.47 30.62
C VAL A 411 4.45 -26.84 30.90
N ARG A 412 5.16 -26.03 31.70
CA ARG A 412 6.54 -26.35 32.11
C ARG A 412 6.59 -27.58 33.02
N GLN A 413 5.63 -27.76 33.92
CA GLN A 413 5.54 -28.95 34.77
C GLN A 413 5.18 -30.21 33.95
N GLU A 414 4.24 -30.08 33.02
CA GLU A 414 3.74 -31.23 32.24
C GLU A 414 4.75 -31.74 31.22
N ILE A 415 5.42 -30.85 30.49
CA ILE A 415 6.28 -31.24 29.36
C ILE A 415 7.70 -30.66 29.39
N GLY A 416 8.08 -29.94 30.45
CA GLY A 416 9.46 -29.50 30.70
C GLY A 416 9.96 -28.33 29.84
N ILE A 417 9.12 -27.76 28.97
CA ILE A 417 9.51 -26.66 28.07
C ILE A 417 8.99 -25.31 28.52
N SER A 418 9.62 -24.24 28.02
CA SER A 418 9.09 -22.88 28.12
C SER A 418 8.06 -22.62 27.02
N ILE A 419 6.82 -22.36 27.41
CA ILE A 419 5.70 -21.98 26.53
C ILE A 419 5.98 -20.72 25.68
N SER A 420 6.87 -19.85 26.16
CA SER A 420 7.24 -18.59 25.51
C SER A 420 8.35 -18.76 24.46
N SER A 421 8.97 -19.94 24.34
CA SER A 421 10.03 -20.23 23.38
C SER A 421 9.48 -20.99 22.16
N PRO A 422 9.29 -20.33 20.99
CA PRO A 422 8.82 -21.00 19.79
C PRO A 422 9.69 -22.19 19.40
N LYS A 423 11.01 -22.10 19.62
CA LYS A 423 11.99 -23.13 19.32
C LYS A 423 11.77 -24.40 20.16
N GLN A 424 11.57 -24.25 21.47
CA GLN A 424 11.31 -25.41 22.34
C GLN A 424 9.97 -26.07 22.02
N VAL A 425 8.94 -25.27 21.70
CA VAL A 425 7.65 -25.80 21.24
C VAL A 425 7.80 -26.58 19.94
N THR A 426 8.55 -26.05 18.96
CA THR A 426 8.80 -26.77 17.69
C THR A 426 9.60 -28.05 17.89
N GLU A 427 10.66 -28.02 18.70
CA GLU A 427 11.50 -29.20 18.96
C GLU A 427 10.73 -30.30 19.69
N TYR A 428 9.92 -29.94 20.68
CA TYR A 428 9.12 -30.89 21.46
C TYR A 428 8.07 -31.62 20.63
N PHE A 429 7.32 -30.89 19.78
CA PHE A 429 6.28 -31.47 18.93
C PHE A 429 6.81 -31.95 17.56
N GLY A 430 8.11 -31.84 17.29
CA GLY A 430 8.69 -32.22 15.99
C GLY A 430 8.18 -31.39 14.80
N LEU A 431 7.92 -30.10 15.00
CA LEU A 431 7.29 -29.22 14.01
C LEU A 431 8.30 -28.31 13.31
N GLY A 432 8.07 -28.01 12.02
CA GLY A 432 8.83 -26.98 11.31
C GLY A 432 8.47 -25.55 11.70
N SER A 433 7.30 -25.34 12.31
CA SER A 433 6.83 -24.05 12.82
C SER A 433 5.87 -24.28 14.00
N SER A 434 5.92 -23.39 14.99
CA SER A 434 4.93 -23.38 16.07
C SER A 434 3.81 -22.38 15.79
N ASP A 435 3.55 -22.01 14.53
CA ASP A 435 2.44 -21.13 14.18
C ASP A 435 1.10 -21.65 14.69
N ARG A 436 0.19 -20.73 15.02
CA ARG A 436 -1.15 -21.04 15.54
C ARG A 436 -1.86 -22.11 14.72
N LYS A 437 -1.84 -21.99 13.39
CA LYS A 437 -2.50 -22.94 12.48
C LYS A 437 -1.92 -24.34 12.57
N VAL A 438 -0.61 -24.48 12.77
CA VAL A 438 0.04 -25.79 12.88
C VAL A 438 -0.38 -26.47 14.18
N LEU A 439 -0.42 -25.70 15.28
CA LEU A 439 -0.87 -26.19 16.57
C LEU A 439 -2.37 -26.55 16.57
N GLU A 440 -3.22 -25.71 15.98
CA GLU A 440 -4.66 -25.99 15.81
C GLU A 440 -4.90 -27.23 14.93
N ASP A 441 -4.07 -27.43 13.89
CA ASP A 441 -4.13 -28.64 13.04
C ASP A 441 -3.83 -29.91 13.85
N LEU A 442 -2.83 -29.89 14.73
CA LEU A 442 -2.54 -31.02 15.64
C LEU A 442 -3.74 -31.34 16.54
N VAL A 443 -4.35 -30.32 17.17
CA VAL A 443 -5.54 -30.50 18.01
C VAL A 443 -6.68 -31.11 17.20
N SER A 444 -6.92 -30.60 15.99
CA SER A 444 -7.98 -31.10 15.10
C SER A 444 -7.77 -32.54 14.63
N LYS A 445 -6.51 -33.00 14.56
CA LYS A 445 -6.12 -34.38 14.23
C LYS A 445 -6.13 -35.32 15.43
N GLY A 446 -6.52 -34.83 16.61
CA GLY A 446 -6.63 -35.65 17.81
C GLY A 446 -5.29 -36.00 18.44
N HIS A 447 -4.29 -35.10 18.34
CA HIS A 447 -2.99 -35.29 18.99
C HIS A 447 -3.16 -35.59 20.49
N GLU A 448 -2.38 -36.54 21.02
CA GLU A 448 -2.52 -37.04 22.39
C GLU A 448 -2.39 -35.93 23.45
N GLN A 449 -1.56 -34.92 23.15
CA GLN A 449 -1.32 -33.76 24.03
C GLN A 449 -2.14 -32.52 23.65
N LYS A 450 -3.35 -32.69 23.11
CA LYS A 450 -4.24 -31.57 22.75
C LYS A 450 -4.43 -30.55 23.88
N GLU A 451 -4.51 -31.00 25.13
CA GLU A 451 -4.73 -30.13 26.29
C GLU A 451 -3.53 -29.20 26.53
N VAL A 452 -2.31 -29.72 26.39
CA VAL A 452 -1.08 -28.90 26.46
C VAL A 452 -1.06 -27.88 25.33
N ILE A 453 -1.44 -28.28 24.12
CA ILE A 453 -1.48 -27.40 22.96
C ILE A 453 -2.52 -26.28 23.16
N ASP A 454 -3.70 -26.60 23.70
CA ASP A 454 -4.74 -25.62 24.03
C ASP A 454 -4.25 -24.61 25.09
N LYS A 455 -3.50 -25.07 26.11
CA LYS A 455 -2.84 -24.17 27.07
C LYS A 455 -1.82 -23.25 26.40
N ILE A 456 -1.00 -23.77 25.47
CA ILE A 456 -0.05 -22.98 24.65
C ILE A 456 -0.78 -21.91 23.83
N LEU A 457 -1.87 -22.28 23.16
CA LEU A 457 -2.66 -21.37 22.36
C LEU A 457 -3.32 -20.28 23.22
N ARG A 458 -3.92 -20.66 24.36
CA ARG A 458 -4.54 -19.74 25.31
C ARG A 458 -3.53 -18.76 25.91
N HIS A 459 -2.36 -19.25 26.34
CA HIS A 459 -1.27 -18.41 26.84
C HIS A 459 -0.85 -17.36 25.80
N ARG A 460 -0.73 -17.74 24.53
CA ARG A 460 -0.37 -16.79 23.45
C ARG A 460 -1.44 -15.74 23.21
N ASP A 461 -2.72 -16.12 23.27
CA ASP A 461 -3.82 -15.18 23.12
C ASP A 461 -3.88 -14.17 24.27
N LEU A 462 -3.68 -14.62 25.50
CA LEU A 462 -3.60 -13.77 26.68
C LEU A 462 -2.36 -12.88 26.64
N SER A 463 -1.19 -13.44 26.35
CA SER A 463 0.09 -12.70 26.26
C SER A 463 0.06 -11.62 25.19
N LYS A 464 -0.47 -11.93 24.00
CA LYS A 464 -0.67 -10.94 22.93
C LYS A 464 -1.67 -9.88 23.34
N GLY A 465 -2.76 -10.28 23.99
CA GLY A 465 -3.75 -9.40 24.60
C GLY A 465 -3.13 -8.38 25.55
N ALA A 466 -2.44 -8.87 26.58
CA ALA A 466 -1.82 -8.07 27.61
C ALA A 466 -0.72 -7.14 27.08
N SER A 467 0.17 -7.65 26.22
CA SER A 467 1.27 -6.85 25.67
C SER A 467 0.78 -5.80 24.66
N THR A 468 -0.05 -6.19 23.70
CA THR A 468 -0.40 -5.33 22.57
C THR A 468 -1.55 -4.38 22.89
N PHE A 469 -2.56 -4.83 23.64
CA PHE A 469 -3.82 -4.09 23.81
C PHE A 469 -4.04 -3.51 25.20
N LEU A 470 -3.42 -4.05 26.24
CA LEU A 470 -3.49 -3.45 27.58
C LEU A 470 -2.29 -2.56 27.81
N ARG A 471 -1.10 -3.14 27.93
CA ARG A 471 0.16 -2.39 28.12
C ARG A 471 0.42 -1.45 26.96
N GLY A 472 0.29 -1.94 25.72
CA GLY A 472 0.54 -1.13 24.52
C GLY A 472 -0.42 0.06 24.37
N VAL A 473 -1.66 -0.03 24.88
CA VAL A 473 -2.59 1.11 24.93
C VAL A 473 -2.17 2.07 26.03
N TYR A 474 -1.89 1.56 27.24
CA TYR A 474 -1.45 2.39 28.37
C TYR A 474 -0.21 3.23 28.04
N GLU A 475 0.81 2.63 27.43
CA GLU A 475 2.04 3.32 27.00
C GLU A 475 1.82 4.40 25.93
N ARG A 476 0.65 4.40 25.27
CA ARG A 476 0.29 5.35 24.20
C ARG A 476 -0.83 6.30 24.62
N LEU A 477 -1.26 6.28 25.87
CA LEU A 477 -2.26 7.22 26.36
C LEU A 477 -1.72 8.64 26.32
N GLU A 478 -2.56 9.52 25.81
CA GLU A 478 -2.34 10.95 25.74
C GLU A 478 -3.63 11.64 26.13
N ASP A 479 -3.58 12.48 27.16
CA ASP A 479 -4.75 13.21 27.68
C ASP A 479 -5.92 12.29 28.09
N GLY A 480 -5.58 11.09 28.57
CA GLY A 480 -6.54 10.03 28.93
C GLY A 480 -7.13 9.27 27.73
N ARG A 481 -6.66 9.56 26.52
CA ARG A 481 -7.21 9.05 25.27
C ARG A 481 -6.18 8.29 24.45
N ILE A 482 -6.68 7.47 23.55
CA ILE A 482 -5.90 6.85 22.49
C ILE A 482 -6.16 7.57 21.16
N HIS A 483 -5.11 7.78 20.39
CA HIS A 483 -5.18 8.50 19.12
C HIS A 483 -4.52 7.64 18.03
N THR A 484 -5.33 6.78 17.43
CA THR A 484 -4.87 5.95 16.31
C THR A 484 -4.58 6.82 15.09
N GLU A 485 -3.62 6.42 14.26
CA GLU A 485 -3.33 7.05 12.97
C GLU A 485 -3.89 6.18 11.84
N TYR A 486 -4.66 6.77 10.93
CA TYR A 486 -5.23 6.14 9.76
C TYR A 486 -4.40 6.41 8.50
N ASN A 487 -4.35 5.43 7.61
CA ASN A 487 -3.69 5.58 6.31
C ASN A 487 -4.65 5.20 5.17
N ILE A 488 -5.10 6.21 4.43
CA ILE A 488 -6.04 6.08 3.30
C ILE A 488 -5.42 5.49 2.03
N SER A 489 -4.09 5.54 1.90
CA SER A 489 -3.33 5.05 0.75
C SER A 489 -2.41 3.86 1.10
N GLY A 490 -2.70 3.20 2.23
CA GLY A 490 -1.84 2.16 2.80
C GLY A 490 -1.98 0.78 2.16
N THR A 491 -3.09 0.49 1.48
CA THR A 491 -3.34 -0.83 0.89
C THR A 491 -3.72 -0.73 -0.59
N GLY A 492 -3.35 -1.73 -1.39
CA GLY A 492 -3.68 -1.74 -2.82
C GLY A 492 -5.19 -1.78 -3.13
N THR A 493 -6.01 -2.29 -2.21
CA THR A 493 -7.49 -2.24 -2.31
C THR A 493 -8.08 -0.91 -1.83
N GLY A 494 -7.26 0.02 -1.34
CA GLY A 494 -7.75 1.27 -0.76
C GLY A 494 -8.34 1.14 0.64
N ARG A 495 -8.39 -0.06 1.23
CA ARG A 495 -8.79 -0.24 2.63
C ARG A 495 -7.92 0.61 3.55
N LEU A 496 -8.56 1.31 4.47
CA LEU A 496 -7.88 1.98 5.57
C LEU A 496 -7.04 0.97 6.36
N SER A 497 -5.84 1.39 6.75
CA SER A 497 -5.08 0.74 7.81
C SER A 497 -4.95 1.68 9.01
N SER A 498 -4.74 1.12 10.20
CA SER A 498 -4.56 1.89 11.44
C SER A 498 -3.29 1.47 12.17
N LYS A 499 -2.62 2.42 12.82
CA LYS A 499 -1.41 2.18 13.64
C LYS A 499 -1.38 3.12 14.85
N ASN A 500 -0.47 2.85 15.78
CA ASN A 500 -0.20 3.67 16.97
C ASN A 500 -1.42 3.99 17.87
N PRO A 501 -2.22 2.99 18.33
CA PRO A 501 -2.16 1.56 18.08
C PRO A 501 -3.08 1.15 16.92
N ASN A 502 -2.96 -0.09 16.45
CA ASN A 502 -3.84 -0.61 15.40
C ASN A 502 -5.21 -1.00 15.99
N LEU A 503 -6.16 -0.07 15.96
CA LEU A 503 -7.50 -0.25 16.51
C LEU A 503 -8.39 -1.16 15.66
N GLN A 504 -8.01 -1.46 14.42
CA GLN A 504 -8.70 -2.46 13.61
C GLN A 504 -8.55 -3.89 14.14
N ASN A 505 -7.52 -4.17 14.95
CA ASN A 505 -7.24 -5.52 15.45
C ASN A 505 -7.66 -5.75 16.90
N VAL A 506 -8.40 -4.83 17.51
CA VAL A 506 -8.81 -4.91 18.92
C VAL A 506 -9.76 -6.08 19.12
N GLN A 507 -9.35 -7.04 19.97
CA GLN A 507 -10.18 -8.16 20.35
C GLN A 507 -11.41 -7.68 21.12
N LYS A 508 -12.56 -8.33 20.89
CA LYS A 508 -13.86 -7.94 21.47
C LYS A 508 -13.75 -7.66 22.98
N ARG A 509 -13.15 -8.58 23.76
CA ARG A 509 -13.00 -8.42 25.23
C ARG A 509 -12.27 -7.15 25.68
N PHE A 510 -11.34 -6.63 24.89
CA PHE A 510 -10.59 -5.41 25.23
C PHE A 510 -11.30 -4.14 24.78
N ARG A 511 -12.47 -4.25 24.09
CA ARG A 511 -13.25 -3.08 23.72
C ARG A 511 -13.84 -2.36 24.94
N ALA A 512 -13.93 -3.02 26.10
CA ALA A 512 -14.59 -2.45 27.28
C ALA A 512 -13.82 -1.28 27.89
N ILE A 513 -12.50 -1.17 27.63
CA ILE A 513 -11.70 -0.05 28.10
C ILE A 513 -12.00 1.25 27.34
N TYR A 514 -12.61 1.18 26.15
CA TYR A 514 -12.90 2.35 25.34
C TYR A 514 -14.31 2.86 25.66
N VAL A 515 -14.37 4.04 26.27
CA VAL A 515 -15.59 4.58 26.89
C VAL A 515 -15.95 5.94 26.29
N ALA A 516 -17.19 6.38 26.47
CA ALA A 516 -17.59 7.76 26.20
C ALA A 516 -17.24 8.66 27.40
N GLU A 517 -17.16 9.98 27.17
CA GLU A 517 -17.03 10.96 28.25
C GLU A 517 -18.25 10.92 29.20
N PRO A 518 -18.11 11.41 30.45
CA PRO A 518 -19.25 11.58 31.35
C PRO A 518 -20.41 12.32 30.66
N GLY A 519 -21.64 11.82 30.85
CA GLY A 519 -22.85 12.35 30.20
C GLY A 519 -23.03 11.96 28.73
N HIS A 520 -22.11 11.20 28.14
CA HIS A 520 -22.17 10.73 26.76
C HIS A 520 -22.35 9.21 26.67
N VAL A 521 -22.58 8.72 25.45
CA VAL A 521 -22.68 7.29 25.09
C VAL A 521 -21.91 7.02 23.81
N VAL A 522 -21.44 5.78 23.67
CA VAL A 522 -20.88 5.25 22.44
C VAL A 522 -22.02 4.79 21.53
N LEU A 523 -21.96 5.19 20.27
CA LEU A 523 -22.82 4.71 19.20
C LEU A 523 -21.96 4.04 18.14
N SER A 524 -22.38 2.87 17.65
CA SER A 524 -21.70 2.17 16.56
C SER A 524 -22.71 1.88 15.47
N GLY A 525 -22.36 2.22 14.23
CA GLY A 525 -23.08 1.77 13.05
C GLY A 525 -22.23 0.75 12.32
N ASP A 526 -22.76 -0.45 12.09
CA ASP A 526 -22.06 -1.57 11.46
C ASP A 526 -22.84 -2.06 10.22
N TYR A 527 -22.17 -2.17 9.08
CA TYR A 527 -22.80 -2.69 7.86
C TYR A 527 -23.02 -4.20 7.94
N LYS A 528 -24.26 -4.62 7.69
CA LYS A 528 -24.61 -6.04 7.63
C LYS A 528 -24.12 -6.68 6.33
N GLN A 529 -23.03 -7.42 6.42
CA GLN A 529 -22.47 -8.22 5.31
C GLN A 529 -22.12 -7.36 4.09
N LEU A 530 -21.43 -6.23 4.31
CA LEU A 530 -21.16 -5.21 3.29
C LEU A 530 -20.60 -5.81 1.99
N GLU A 531 -19.57 -6.66 2.08
CA GLU A 531 -18.94 -7.24 0.89
C GLU A 531 -19.89 -8.13 0.08
N LEU A 532 -20.82 -8.85 0.72
CA LEU A 532 -21.82 -9.65 -0.01
C LEU A 532 -22.84 -8.75 -0.72
N ARG A 533 -23.24 -7.64 -0.10
CA ARG A 533 -24.13 -6.65 -0.73
C ARG A 533 -23.46 -5.95 -1.91
N VAL A 534 -22.20 -5.59 -1.75
CA VAL A 534 -21.40 -5.03 -2.85
C VAL A 534 -21.26 -6.05 -3.96
N ALA A 535 -20.98 -7.31 -3.63
CA ALA A 535 -20.89 -8.37 -4.62
C ALA A 535 -22.20 -8.55 -5.40
N SER A 536 -23.37 -8.51 -4.75
CA SER A 536 -24.65 -8.63 -5.47
C SER A 536 -24.91 -7.50 -6.46
N VAL A 537 -24.29 -6.33 -6.24
CA VAL A 537 -24.36 -5.18 -7.15
C VAL A 537 -23.33 -5.30 -8.28
N LEU A 538 -22.07 -5.59 -7.96
CA LEU A 538 -20.99 -5.69 -8.96
C LEU A 538 -21.09 -6.94 -9.84
N ALA A 539 -21.68 -8.00 -9.29
CA ALA A 539 -22.05 -9.22 -9.98
C ALA A 539 -23.57 -9.33 -9.95
N PRO A 540 -24.28 -8.66 -10.88
CA PRO A 540 -25.74 -8.57 -10.84
C PRO A 540 -26.39 -9.93 -10.64
N CYS A 541 -26.87 -10.15 -9.41
CA CYS A 541 -27.44 -11.42 -8.98
C CYS A 541 -28.66 -11.13 -8.11
N GLU A 542 -29.83 -11.12 -8.74
CA GLU A 542 -31.11 -10.79 -8.09
C GLU A 542 -31.41 -11.72 -6.92
N VAL A 543 -31.12 -13.01 -7.06
CA VAL A 543 -31.32 -14.01 -5.99
C VAL A 543 -30.50 -13.66 -4.74
N LEU A 544 -29.22 -13.29 -4.91
CA LEU A 544 -28.36 -12.90 -3.79
C LEU A 544 -28.81 -11.56 -3.20
N ALA A 545 -29.13 -10.58 -4.04
CA ALA A 545 -29.60 -9.27 -3.59
C ALA A 545 -30.90 -9.38 -2.78
N GLN A 546 -31.85 -10.20 -3.23
CA GLN A 546 -33.11 -10.44 -2.55
C GLN A 546 -32.90 -11.19 -1.22
N ALA A 547 -32.09 -12.26 -1.21
CA ALA A 547 -31.75 -12.97 0.02
C ALA A 547 -31.13 -12.03 1.09
N LEU A 548 -30.22 -11.16 0.68
CA LEU A 548 -29.61 -10.17 1.58
C LEU A 548 -30.60 -9.09 2.04
N LYS A 549 -31.56 -8.71 1.20
CA LYS A 549 -32.64 -7.77 1.56
C LYS A 549 -33.59 -8.37 2.60
N ASP A 550 -33.94 -9.63 2.43
CA ASP A 550 -34.87 -10.35 3.32
C ASP A 550 -34.19 -10.85 4.62
N GLY A 551 -32.89 -10.59 4.79
CA GLY A 551 -32.15 -11.01 5.99
C GLY A 551 -31.88 -12.51 6.06
N VAL A 552 -31.93 -13.20 4.92
CA VAL A 552 -31.71 -14.64 4.83
C VAL A 552 -30.25 -14.99 5.14
N ASP A 553 -30.05 -16.09 5.88
CA ASP A 553 -28.72 -16.66 6.10
C ASP A 553 -28.23 -17.39 4.85
N VAL A 554 -27.59 -16.63 3.95
CA VAL A 554 -27.00 -17.14 2.69
C VAL A 554 -26.06 -18.33 2.92
N HIS A 555 -25.32 -18.33 4.04
CA HIS A 555 -24.43 -19.44 4.36
C HIS A 555 -25.19 -20.70 4.81
N GLY A 556 -26.27 -20.52 5.57
CA GLY A 556 -27.17 -21.61 5.96
C GLY A 556 -27.83 -22.27 4.75
N GLN A 557 -28.32 -21.48 3.79
CA GLN A 557 -28.89 -22.00 2.55
C GLN A 557 -27.91 -22.87 1.76
N ILE A 558 -26.65 -22.42 1.64
CA ILE A 558 -25.64 -23.23 0.96
C ILE A 558 -25.30 -24.48 1.77
N LEU A 559 -25.25 -24.40 3.10
CA LEU A 559 -25.05 -25.57 3.95
C LEU A 559 -26.11 -26.64 3.69
N GLU A 560 -27.39 -26.27 3.67
CA GLU A 560 -28.50 -27.18 3.38
C GLU A 560 -28.32 -27.93 2.06
N GLN A 561 -27.77 -27.27 1.04
CA GLN A 561 -27.54 -27.88 -0.28
C GLN A 561 -26.34 -28.83 -0.31
N ILE A 562 -25.31 -28.59 0.50
CA ILE A 562 -24.06 -29.37 0.44
C ILE A 562 -23.88 -30.36 1.59
N ILE A 563 -24.74 -30.33 2.62
CA ILE A 563 -24.54 -31.05 3.88
C ILE A 563 -24.39 -32.56 3.70
N GLU A 564 -25.10 -33.15 2.74
CA GLU A 564 -25.03 -34.58 2.42
C GLU A 564 -23.66 -34.97 1.83
N TYR A 565 -22.95 -34.01 1.24
CA TYR A 565 -21.65 -34.17 0.61
C TYR A 565 -20.49 -33.70 1.51
N ILE A 566 -20.80 -33.25 2.74
CA ILE A 566 -19.78 -32.97 3.75
C ILE A 566 -19.44 -34.29 4.46
N PRO A 567 -18.15 -34.71 4.49
CA PRO A 567 -17.73 -35.90 5.24
C PRO A 567 -18.12 -35.82 6.71
N GLU A 568 -18.50 -36.93 7.32
CA GLU A 568 -18.98 -36.97 8.72
C GLU A 568 -18.03 -36.28 9.71
N ARG A 569 -16.72 -36.51 9.56
CA ARG A 569 -15.66 -35.88 10.38
C ARG A 569 -15.65 -34.34 10.32
N LEU A 570 -16.35 -33.73 9.36
CA LEU A 570 -16.41 -32.29 9.11
C LEU A 570 -17.81 -31.69 9.35
N LYS A 571 -18.87 -32.49 9.51
CA LYS A 571 -20.26 -31.98 9.62
C LYS A 571 -20.48 -31.05 10.81
N TRP A 572 -19.80 -31.29 11.93
CA TRP A 572 -19.82 -30.40 13.11
C TRP A 572 -19.41 -28.95 12.77
N ASN A 573 -18.64 -28.76 11.70
CA ASN A 573 -18.16 -27.46 11.23
C ASN A 573 -18.81 -27.02 9.90
N GLY A 574 -19.95 -27.62 9.55
CA GLY A 574 -20.61 -27.44 8.25
C GLY A 574 -20.87 -25.98 7.89
N ARG A 575 -21.29 -25.15 8.84
CA ARG A 575 -21.54 -23.71 8.59
C ARG A 575 -20.27 -22.94 8.25
N MET A 576 -19.12 -23.28 8.85
CA MET A 576 -17.84 -22.69 8.47
C MET A 576 -17.42 -23.12 7.07
N ILE A 577 -17.70 -24.38 6.69
CA ILE A 577 -17.46 -24.89 5.34
C ILE A 577 -18.30 -24.11 4.34
N ALA A 578 -19.61 -24.01 4.54
CA ALA A 578 -20.51 -23.25 3.67
C ALA A 578 -20.11 -21.78 3.57
N LYS A 579 -19.72 -21.15 4.69
CA LYS A 579 -19.15 -19.79 4.69
C LYS A 579 -17.89 -19.70 3.85
N THR A 580 -16.97 -20.65 3.99
CA THR A 580 -15.71 -20.70 3.22
C THR A 580 -15.95 -20.97 1.74
N VAL A 581 -16.97 -21.75 1.40
CA VAL A 581 -17.39 -21.99 0.01
C VAL A 581 -17.99 -20.71 -0.56
N VAL A 582 -18.96 -20.07 0.09
CA VAL A 582 -19.56 -18.80 -0.38
C VAL A 582 -18.50 -17.73 -0.58
N PHE A 583 -17.68 -17.45 0.45
CA PHE A 583 -16.62 -16.47 0.31
C PHE A 583 -15.51 -16.94 -0.63
N GLY A 584 -15.18 -18.22 -0.66
CA GLY A 584 -14.17 -18.77 -1.57
C GLY A 584 -14.57 -18.61 -3.03
N THR A 585 -15.83 -18.89 -3.34
CA THR A 585 -16.46 -18.70 -4.65
C THR A 585 -16.53 -17.21 -5.01
N LEU A 586 -17.02 -16.39 -4.08
CA LEU A 586 -17.02 -14.93 -4.22
C LEU A 586 -15.62 -14.38 -4.49
N TYR A 587 -14.60 -15.05 -3.91
CA TYR A 587 -13.23 -14.63 -3.99
C TYR A 587 -12.36 -15.33 -5.05
N GLY A 588 -13.00 -16.04 -5.99
CA GLY A 588 -12.32 -16.72 -7.08
C GLY A 588 -11.30 -17.78 -6.63
N ARG A 589 -11.44 -18.35 -5.44
CA ARG A 589 -10.60 -19.47 -4.99
C ARG A 589 -10.83 -20.67 -5.89
N SER A 590 -9.77 -21.40 -6.21
CA SER A 590 -9.90 -22.65 -6.98
C SER A 590 -10.47 -23.77 -6.10
N PRO A 591 -11.18 -24.74 -6.70
CA PRO A 591 -11.64 -25.93 -5.97
C PRO A 591 -10.50 -26.66 -5.28
N ARG A 592 -9.33 -26.75 -5.93
CA ARG A 592 -8.11 -27.30 -5.35
C ARG A 592 -7.70 -26.62 -4.03
N THR A 593 -7.85 -25.31 -3.94
CA THR A 593 -7.52 -24.56 -2.71
C THR A 593 -8.49 -24.90 -1.58
N ILE A 594 -9.78 -25.03 -1.91
CA ILE A 594 -10.82 -25.45 -0.94
C ILE A 594 -10.59 -26.90 -0.50
N ALA A 595 -10.27 -27.79 -1.44
CA ALA A 595 -9.97 -29.19 -1.20
C ALA A 595 -8.79 -29.36 -0.22
N ILE A 596 -7.70 -28.62 -0.44
CA ILE A 596 -6.53 -28.61 0.47
C ILE A 596 -6.93 -28.08 1.84
N TYR A 597 -7.70 -26.99 1.90
CA TYR A 597 -8.08 -26.36 3.18
C TYR A 597 -8.92 -27.28 4.07
N PHE A 598 -9.80 -28.10 3.48
CA PHE A 598 -10.68 -29.02 4.22
C PHE A 598 -10.21 -30.48 4.22
N GLY A 599 -9.13 -30.80 3.49
CA GLY A 599 -8.65 -32.17 3.30
C GLY A 599 -9.69 -33.06 2.60
N VAL A 600 -10.37 -32.54 1.58
CA VAL A 600 -11.34 -33.29 0.77
C VAL A 600 -10.83 -33.49 -0.65
N SER A 601 -11.52 -34.30 -1.45
CA SER A 601 -11.18 -34.46 -2.87
C SER A 601 -11.43 -33.16 -3.65
N ILE A 602 -10.73 -32.98 -4.76
CA ILE A 602 -10.96 -31.83 -5.64
C ILE A 602 -12.39 -31.86 -6.17
N GLN A 603 -12.90 -33.05 -6.51
CA GLN A 603 -14.27 -33.26 -7.01
C GLN A 603 -15.34 -32.81 -6.00
N THR A 604 -15.15 -33.13 -4.71
CA THR A 604 -16.07 -32.68 -3.65
C THR A 604 -16.06 -31.15 -3.54
N ALA A 605 -14.88 -30.53 -3.60
CA ALA A 605 -14.77 -29.08 -3.55
C ALA A 605 -15.35 -28.39 -4.81
N GLU A 606 -15.19 -29.00 -5.99
CA GLU A 606 -15.81 -28.56 -7.25
C GLU A 606 -17.33 -28.56 -7.12
N TYR A 607 -17.90 -29.67 -6.64
CA TYR A 607 -19.33 -29.80 -6.41
C TYR A 607 -19.87 -28.71 -5.46
N TRP A 608 -19.19 -28.46 -4.33
CA TRP A 608 -19.59 -27.39 -3.40
C TRP A 608 -19.61 -26.00 -4.07
N GLN A 609 -18.61 -25.70 -4.92
CA GLN A 609 -18.58 -24.46 -5.67
C GLN A 609 -19.68 -24.38 -6.73
N GLU A 610 -19.97 -25.49 -7.41
CA GLU A 610 -21.04 -25.56 -8.42
C GLU A 610 -22.42 -25.36 -7.82
N MET A 611 -22.70 -25.87 -6.62
CA MET A 611 -23.96 -25.59 -5.90
C MET A 611 -24.08 -24.10 -5.59
N CYS A 612 -23.00 -23.48 -5.11
CA CYS A 612 -22.97 -22.04 -4.86
C CYS A 612 -23.21 -21.22 -6.13
N PHE A 613 -22.60 -21.57 -7.26
CA PHE A 613 -22.82 -20.89 -8.53
C PHE A 613 -24.21 -21.14 -9.12
N SER A 614 -24.78 -22.32 -8.91
CA SER A 614 -26.15 -22.64 -9.34
C SER A 614 -27.17 -21.81 -8.57
N GLN A 615 -26.96 -21.64 -7.27
CA GLN A 615 -27.79 -20.76 -6.43
C GLN A 615 -27.63 -19.27 -6.80
N PHE A 616 -26.40 -18.85 -7.13
CA PHE A 616 -26.06 -17.45 -7.41
C PHE A 616 -25.39 -17.28 -8.79
N PRO A 617 -26.14 -17.42 -9.89
CA PRO A 617 -25.58 -17.47 -11.25
C PRO A 617 -24.83 -16.19 -11.67
N GLY A 618 -25.23 -15.03 -11.16
CA GLY A 618 -24.54 -13.75 -11.42
C GLY A 618 -23.08 -13.75 -10.95
N LEU A 619 -22.77 -14.46 -9.86
CA LEU A 619 -21.39 -14.61 -9.38
C LEU A 619 -20.51 -15.38 -10.37
N LYS A 620 -21.05 -16.44 -11.00
CA LYS A 620 -20.32 -17.25 -12.00
C LYS A 620 -19.94 -16.41 -13.21
N LYS A 621 -20.90 -15.62 -13.70
CA LYS A 621 -20.70 -14.69 -14.83
C LYS A 621 -19.61 -13.67 -14.51
N TYR A 622 -19.71 -13.01 -13.35
CA TYR A 622 -18.71 -12.05 -12.89
C TYR A 622 -17.30 -12.65 -12.79
N CYS A 623 -17.15 -13.81 -12.16
CA CYS A 623 -15.87 -14.53 -12.05
C CYS A 623 -15.26 -14.80 -13.44
N THR A 624 -16.09 -15.27 -14.38
CA THR A 624 -15.66 -15.57 -15.75
C THR A 624 -15.18 -14.31 -16.48
N GLU A 625 -15.95 -13.22 -16.41
CA GLU A 625 -15.58 -11.93 -17.01
C GLU A 625 -14.30 -11.36 -16.42
N ARG A 626 -14.14 -11.41 -15.08
CA ARG A 626 -12.91 -10.96 -14.41
C ARG A 626 -11.70 -11.81 -14.80
N MET A 627 -11.87 -13.11 -15.06
CA MET A 627 -10.79 -13.96 -15.57
C MET A 627 -10.32 -13.49 -16.96
N ILE A 628 -11.26 -13.13 -17.83
CA ILE A 628 -10.97 -12.64 -19.18
C ILE A 628 -10.27 -11.28 -19.11
N ASP A 629 -10.81 -10.34 -18.31
CA ASP A 629 -10.22 -9.01 -18.13
C ASP A 629 -8.78 -9.09 -17.57
N TYR A 630 -8.58 -9.93 -16.55
CA TYR A 630 -7.26 -10.18 -15.96
C TYR A 630 -6.24 -10.63 -17.00
N ARG A 631 -6.60 -11.62 -17.83
CA ARG A 631 -5.71 -12.15 -18.87
C ARG A 631 -5.42 -11.13 -19.97
N LYS A 632 -6.37 -10.23 -20.26
CA LYS A 632 -6.25 -9.24 -21.34
C LYS A 632 -5.44 -8.00 -20.94
N ARG A 633 -5.68 -7.43 -19.76
CA ARG A 633 -5.17 -6.09 -19.39
C ARG A 633 -4.16 -6.10 -18.24
N GLY A 634 -4.18 -7.12 -17.38
CA GLY A 634 -3.30 -7.21 -16.20
C GLY A 634 -3.66 -6.26 -15.04
N TYR A 635 -4.73 -5.47 -15.16
CA TYR A 635 -5.28 -4.62 -14.11
C TYR A 635 -6.81 -4.67 -14.10
N ILE A 636 -7.41 -4.26 -12.98
CA ILE A 636 -8.85 -4.06 -12.83
C ILE A 636 -9.16 -2.61 -12.50
N THR A 637 -10.41 -2.22 -12.73
CA THR A 637 -10.97 -0.93 -12.32
C THR A 637 -12.24 -1.16 -11.50
N THR A 638 -12.48 -0.33 -10.48
CA THR A 638 -13.75 -0.31 -9.73
C THR A 638 -14.75 0.65 -10.40
N PRO A 639 -16.06 0.57 -10.09
CA PRO A 639 -17.04 1.57 -10.54
C PRO A 639 -16.71 3.00 -10.10
N PHE A 640 -15.99 3.15 -8.99
CA PHE A 640 -15.50 4.44 -8.48
C PHE A 640 -14.26 4.96 -9.23
N GLY A 641 -13.69 4.17 -10.15
CA GLY A 641 -12.52 4.56 -10.95
C GLY A 641 -11.16 4.16 -10.37
N ARG A 642 -11.10 3.44 -9.24
CA ARG A 642 -9.82 2.94 -8.71
C ARG A 642 -9.21 1.93 -9.66
N LYS A 643 -7.95 2.11 -10.03
CA LYS A 643 -7.19 1.17 -10.86
C LYS A 643 -6.20 0.39 -10.01
N ARG A 644 -6.14 -0.92 -10.20
CA ARG A 644 -5.18 -1.78 -9.52
C ARG A 644 -4.60 -2.84 -10.46
N TYR A 645 -3.28 -2.91 -10.52
CA TYR A 645 -2.56 -4.00 -11.19
C TYR A 645 -2.63 -5.28 -10.35
N ILE A 646 -2.98 -6.39 -10.98
CA ILE A 646 -3.26 -7.64 -10.27
C ILE A 646 -2.25 -8.72 -10.65
N GLN A 647 -1.80 -9.45 -9.64
CA GLN A 647 -0.82 -10.53 -9.79
C GLN A 647 -1.51 -11.89 -9.91
N THR A 648 -2.73 -12.02 -9.40
CA THR A 648 -3.47 -13.29 -9.37
C THR A 648 -4.92 -13.10 -9.80
N TYR A 649 -5.51 -14.17 -10.31
CA TYR A 649 -6.94 -14.20 -10.62
C TYR A 649 -7.82 -13.93 -9.38
N MET A 650 -7.44 -14.44 -8.21
CA MET A 650 -8.16 -14.15 -6.95
C MET A 650 -8.22 -12.64 -6.67
N GLN A 651 -7.12 -11.91 -6.92
CA GLN A 651 -7.15 -10.45 -6.77
C GLN A 651 -8.08 -9.78 -7.79
N ALA A 652 -8.19 -10.30 -9.01
CA ALA A 652 -9.09 -9.79 -10.05
C ALA A 652 -10.57 -9.81 -9.63
N VAL A 653 -10.95 -10.85 -8.90
CA VAL A 653 -12.33 -11.04 -8.42
C VAL A 653 -12.57 -10.23 -7.15
N ASN A 654 -11.63 -10.25 -6.20
CA ASN A 654 -11.83 -9.71 -4.84
C ASN A 654 -11.63 -8.21 -4.77
N ALA A 655 -10.61 -7.70 -5.46
CA ALA A 655 -10.21 -6.31 -5.31
C ALA A 655 -11.35 -5.35 -5.64
N PRO A 656 -12.16 -5.54 -6.70
CA PRO A 656 -13.30 -4.66 -6.97
C PRO A 656 -14.32 -4.61 -5.84
N ILE A 657 -14.65 -5.77 -5.26
CA ILE A 657 -15.62 -5.89 -4.15
C ILE A 657 -15.06 -5.18 -2.90
N GLN A 658 -13.85 -5.51 -2.49
CA GLN A 658 -13.24 -4.94 -1.29
C GLN A 658 -12.98 -3.44 -1.38
N SER A 659 -12.57 -2.97 -2.56
CA SER A 659 -12.32 -1.55 -2.78
C SER A 659 -13.62 -0.76 -2.78
N SER A 660 -14.67 -1.29 -3.42
CA SER A 660 -15.99 -0.65 -3.45
C SER A 660 -16.65 -0.63 -2.07
N ALA A 661 -16.49 -1.70 -1.28
CA ALA A 661 -16.92 -1.72 0.13
C ALA A 661 -16.23 -0.63 0.97
N ASN A 662 -14.93 -0.42 0.75
CA ASN A 662 -14.22 0.67 1.41
C ASN A 662 -14.70 2.05 0.94
N ASP A 663 -14.94 2.24 -0.36
CA ASP A 663 -15.43 3.53 -0.88
C ASP A 663 -16.83 3.88 -0.34
N ILE A 664 -17.71 2.89 -0.16
CA ILE A 664 -18.99 3.04 0.54
C ILE A 664 -18.78 3.55 1.96
N LYS A 665 -17.88 2.90 2.72
CA LYS A 665 -17.60 3.29 4.11
C LYS A 665 -16.98 4.69 4.20
N LEU A 666 -16.04 5.03 3.32
CA LEU A 666 -15.49 6.38 3.25
C LEU A 666 -16.58 7.40 2.89
N GLY A 667 -17.54 7.03 2.04
CA GLY A 667 -18.66 7.89 1.69
C GLY A 667 -19.53 8.18 2.90
N ALA A 668 -19.81 7.15 3.70
CA ALA A 668 -20.50 7.30 4.96
C ALA A 668 -19.72 8.19 5.93
N LEU A 669 -18.41 7.97 6.06
CA LEU A 669 -17.54 8.78 6.91
C LEU A 669 -17.62 10.27 6.57
N VAL A 670 -17.54 10.60 5.27
CA VAL A 670 -17.66 11.99 4.78
C VAL A 670 -19.04 12.57 5.09
N GLN A 671 -20.12 11.83 4.84
CA GLN A 671 -21.47 12.31 5.13
C GLN A 671 -21.71 12.53 6.63
N LEU A 672 -21.17 11.65 7.49
CA LEU A 672 -21.29 11.78 8.94
C LEU A 672 -20.50 13.00 9.46
N ASP A 673 -19.29 13.25 8.94
CA ASP A 673 -18.49 14.42 9.30
C ASP A 673 -19.16 15.73 8.85
N GLN A 674 -19.74 15.75 7.64
CA GLN A 674 -20.52 16.90 7.13
C GLN A 674 -21.74 17.22 8.00
N ARG A 675 -22.37 16.20 8.61
CA ARG A 675 -23.46 16.37 9.58
C ARG A 675 -22.96 16.80 10.97
N GLY A 676 -21.65 16.91 11.16
CA GLY A 676 -21.04 17.37 12.40
C GLY A 676 -21.04 16.33 13.52
N LEU A 677 -21.14 15.04 13.19
CA LEU A 677 -21.12 13.98 14.18
C LEU A 677 -19.73 13.85 14.83
N ASP A 678 -19.72 13.47 16.11
CA ASP A 678 -18.48 13.26 16.87
C ASP A 678 -17.93 11.85 16.62
N LEU A 679 -17.33 11.69 15.44
CA LEU A 679 -16.69 10.47 14.97
C LEU A 679 -15.40 10.18 15.74
N ARG A 680 -15.25 8.94 16.22
CA ARG A 680 -14.13 8.49 17.08
C ARG A 680 -13.30 7.34 16.51
N LEU A 681 -13.93 6.36 15.86
CA LEU A 681 -13.22 5.20 15.31
C LEU A 681 -13.83 4.76 13.97
N ASP A 682 -12.97 4.38 13.04
CA ASP A 682 -13.29 3.57 11.86
C ASP A 682 -12.64 2.18 12.02
N VAL A 683 -13.47 1.12 12.08
CA VAL A 683 -13.03 -0.26 12.36
C VAL A 683 -13.81 -1.27 11.53
N HIS A 684 -13.13 -1.95 10.61
CA HIS A 684 -13.73 -2.90 9.67
C HIS A 684 -14.89 -2.26 8.88
N ASP A 685 -16.11 -2.77 9.07
CA ASP A 685 -17.36 -2.33 8.45
C ASP A 685 -18.16 -1.40 9.38
N ALA A 686 -17.58 -1.00 10.51
CA ALA A 686 -18.22 -0.16 11.51
C ALA A 686 -17.56 1.22 11.66
N ILE A 687 -18.39 2.22 11.93
CA ILE A 687 -17.99 3.56 12.36
C ILE A 687 -18.51 3.76 13.79
N VAL A 688 -17.70 4.35 14.65
CA VAL A 688 -18.02 4.62 16.06
C VAL A 688 -18.08 6.11 16.30
N CYS A 689 -19.15 6.57 16.94
CA CYS A 689 -19.39 7.95 17.34
C CYS A 689 -19.55 8.03 18.85
N VAL A 690 -19.41 9.24 19.39
CA VAL A 690 -19.86 9.57 20.73
C VAL A 690 -20.95 10.63 20.66
N ALA A 691 -21.94 10.57 21.55
CA ALA A 691 -23.02 11.55 21.60
C ALA A 691 -23.48 11.81 23.03
N PRO A 692 -23.93 13.04 23.36
CA PRO A 692 -24.60 13.30 24.62
C PRO A 692 -25.79 12.34 24.82
N LYS A 693 -25.99 11.84 26.04
CA LYS A 693 -27.09 10.91 26.37
C LYS A 693 -28.46 11.41 25.89
N SER A 694 -28.70 12.72 26.00
CA SER A 694 -29.94 13.39 25.55
C SER A 694 -30.13 13.43 24.03
N LYS A 695 -29.05 13.33 23.24
CA LYS A 695 -29.08 13.39 21.76
C LYS A 695 -28.84 12.04 21.09
N ALA A 696 -28.57 10.98 21.85
CA ALA A 696 -28.17 9.68 21.33
C ALA A 696 -29.11 9.11 20.24
N MET A 697 -30.43 9.20 20.44
CA MET A 697 -31.42 8.69 19.47
C MET A 697 -31.51 9.54 18.20
N LYS A 698 -31.19 10.83 18.27
CA LYS A 698 -31.11 11.70 17.09
C LYS A 698 -29.86 11.35 16.28
N VAL A 699 -28.71 11.26 16.95
CA VAL A 699 -27.44 10.88 16.30
C VAL A 699 -27.52 9.48 15.70
N ALA A 700 -28.17 8.52 16.38
CA ALA A 700 -28.38 7.17 15.85
C ALA A 700 -29.19 7.16 14.53
N ARG A 701 -30.23 7.98 14.41
CA ARG A 701 -31.01 8.14 13.16
C ARG A 701 -30.18 8.80 12.06
N GLU A 702 -29.52 9.91 12.37
CA GLU A 702 -28.64 10.60 11.42
C GLU A 702 -27.49 9.69 10.94
N MET A 703 -26.99 8.84 11.83
CA MET A 703 -25.96 7.87 11.50
C MET A 703 -26.48 6.81 10.52
N LYS A 704 -27.63 6.20 10.82
CA LYS A 704 -28.26 5.21 9.96
C LYS A 704 -28.56 5.77 8.56
N GLU A 705 -29.18 6.95 8.49
CA GLU A 705 -29.52 7.61 7.23
C GLU A 705 -28.28 7.93 6.36
N ALA A 706 -27.18 8.36 6.98
CA ALA A 706 -25.92 8.64 6.25
C ALA A 706 -25.29 7.36 5.71
N MET A 707 -25.31 6.30 6.52
CA MET A 707 -24.63 5.06 6.20
C MET A 707 -25.41 4.19 5.21
N GLU A 708 -26.74 4.23 5.20
CA GLU A 708 -27.52 3.35 4.31
C GLU A 708 -27.35 3.69 2.83
N CYS A 709 -27.20 4.97 2.46
CA CYS A 709 -27.04 5.39 1.06
C CYS A 709 -25.86 6.36 0.89
N PRO A 710 -24.60 5.91 1.09
CA PRO A 710 -23.47 6.80 1.24
C PRO A 710 -22.89 7.30 -0.09
N VAL A 711 -23.23 6.64 -1.20
CA VAL A 711 -22.58 6.81 -2.52
C VAL A 711 -23.59 6.72 -3.66
N LYS A 712 -23.32 7.42 -4.77
CA LYS A 712 -24.21 7.48 -5.94
C LYS A 712 -23.81 6.52 -7.05
N GLU A 713 -22.53 6.16 -7.10
CA GLU A 713 -21.85 5.36 -8.13
C GLU A 713 -22.42 3.93 -8.26
N LEU A 714 -23.15 3.48 -7.25
CA LEU A 714 -23.83 2.18 -7.21
C LEU A 714 -25.36 2.34 -7.26
N ASN A 715 -25.87 3.30 -8.05
CA ASN A 715 -27.29 3.57 -8.25
C ASN A 715 -28.09 3.81 -6.95
N ASN A 716 -27.46 4.43 -5.95
CA ASN A 716 -28.05 4.67 -4.63
C ASN A 716 -28.61 3.41 -3.97
N VAL A 717 -27.96 2.25 -4.17
CA VAL A 717 -28.30 1.02 -3.44
C VAL A 717 -28.23 1.29 -1.94
N SER A 718 -29.28 0.88 -1.23
CA SER A 718 -29.32 0.93 0.22
C SER A 718 -28.58 -0.27 0.83
N PHE A 719 -27.61 0.02 1.69
CA PHE A 719 -26.82 -0.96 2.43
C PHE A 719 -27.32 -1.03 3.87
N ALA A 720 -27.80 -2.19 4.31
CA ALA A 720 -28.36 -2.33 5.66
C ALA A 720 -27.31 -2.09 6.76
N VAL A 721 -27.66 -1.23 7.72
CA VAL A 721 -26.80 -0.84 8.86
C VAL A 721 -27.48 -1.21 10.17
N GLU A 722 -26.73 -1.78 11.10
CA GLU A 722 -27.16 -1.94 12.49
C GLU A 722 -26.59 -0.82 13.35
N ILE A 723 -27.46 -0.13 14.10
CA ILE A 723 -27.03 0.86 15.09
C ILE A 723 -27.11 0.24 16.47
N GLU A 724 -26.02 0.36 17.22
CA GLU A 724 -25.91 -0.07 18.61
C GLU A 724 -25.44 1.08 19.51
N LYS A 725 -25.84 1.03 20.79
CA LYS A 725 -25.51 2.03 21.81
C LYS A 725 -25.03 1.36 23.10
N GLY A 726 -24.04 1.94 23.74
CA GLY A 726 -23.55 1.48 25.06
C GLY A 726 -22.77 2.57 25.79
N ASP A 727 -22.43 2.33 27.06
CA ASP A 727 -21.53 3.22 27.81
C ASP A 727 -20.06 3.00 27.40
N ASN A 728 -19.73 1.82 26.86
CA ASN A 728 -18.43 1.46 26.30
C ASN A 728 -18.58 0.69 24.97
N TRP A 729 -17.47 0.51 24.26
CA TRP A 729 -17.46 -0.15 22.94
C TRP A 729 -17.67 -1.68 22.98
N TYR A 730 -17.64 -2.30 24.16
CA TYR A 730 -17.91 -3.73 24.32
C TYR A 730 -19.40 -4.03 24.56
N GLU A 731 -20.07 -3.21 25.37
CA GLU A 731 -21.44 -3.42 25.84
C GLU A 731 -22.48 -2.68 24.99
N LEU A 732 -22.23 -2.66 23.68
CA LEU A 732 -23.17 -2.11 22.72
C LEU A 732 -24.43 -2.98 22.63
N LYS A 733 -25.59 -2.32 22.61
CA LYS A 733 -26.89 -2.95 22.43
C LYS A 733 -27.62 -2.32 21.26
N LYS A 734 -28.22 -3.15 20.42
CA LYS A 734 -29.02 -2.70 19.28
C LYS A 734 -30.06 -1.66 19.69
N VAL A 735 -30.20 -0.64 18.87
CA VAL A 735 -31.20 0.41 19.00
C VAL A 735 -32.12 0.38 17.78
N GLU A 736 -33.42 0.51 18.01
CA GLU A 736 -34.39 0.67 16.92
C GLU A 736 -34.48 2.14 16.53
N VAL A 737 -34.02 2.43 15.31
CA VAL A 737 -34.01 3.76 14.67
C VAL A 737 -34.35 3.68 13.21
#